data_AF-A0A380S8S4-F1
#
_entry.id   AF-A0A380S8S4-F1
#
_cell.length_a   1.000
_cell.length_b   1.000
_cell.length_c   1.000
_cell.angle_alpha   90.00
_cell.angle_beta   90.00
_cell.angle_gamma   90.00
#
_symmetry.space_group_name_H-M   'P 1'
#
loop_
_entity.id
_entity.type
_entity.pdbx_description
1 polymer ?
#
loop_
_entity_poly.entity_id
_entity_poly.type
_entity_poly.pdbx_seq_one_letter_code
_entity_poly.pdbx_strand_id
1 'polypeptide(L)'
;MFGLREIFKKATFAVSAVTIASLGTEAQAQTIQNDVFWKDTSGNFIYSQGGGVLQVGDTFYWYGVKYNGAVTYAANPTKKNSDTGFSGVTCYSSKDLVNWKFEGIVLKPDQAAGGWFGRIGVVYNTKTQKYVLAGQGGSPNWQFGEYFATSSSPTGPFKFARVQPESEMTFFVNNNTGDQTLFLDDDGKAYVIASNVKGRTNLYVAPLRESDFLAIDGSKTVNIHKSRVGGREGNAMFKYNGVYYFCSSDLHGWNTSQTYCMSAKNILGPYSEEFVLEGTQHDFSHVTQTGFFIQVKGTKGSFVVNAGDRWSDFAGNGLGYNQWLPISFETGKPVFHSLSQWNINAKEGTWSVGDGNNYCLNPTFEADRVSQTSLTGWKLAKASSADINSTSKKRTGRWGLYLTGSNTISQTLTVPNGKYKLTAYVQSRGGQKTAKIFAKDFGASEVNADISAASSNWKQKSVAEFEVKNGKVTIGFSIDGESDKWIAIDDIELVKTSKSVATPTTDPIPVTPVEPPKDMDVVSKDSVVYEAEKGFIAEGVTETTHAGFSGESYVNLDNSKSSYLKIAVWNSEAGKRNLKVTYANGGKNARPISVSVNDTVQIESLDLDVTGEWTDWKSKEFSLTLPAGKSIVTFKSLTDEGAPNIDKVEFVKTEENKDSSDVKSQEKTIGIAQRITPHHDVNMHKNSRYFYVNGRSMNTLQRKASRIRVYSK
;
A
#
# COMPACT_ATOMS: atom_id res chain seq x y z
N MET A 1 76.58 37.00 21.06
CA MET A 1 77.36 35.74 21.04
C MET A 1 76.36 34.61 21.09
N PHE A 2 76.07 33.91 19.99
CA PHE A 2 76.84 32.83 19.35
C PHE A 2 76.96 31.53 20.18
N GLY A 3 76.55 30.41 19.56
CA GLY A 3 77.05 29.04 19.77
C GLY A 3 76.13 28.13 20.59
N LEU A 4 75.41 27.13 20.03
CA LEU A 4 75.86 25.79 19.55
C LEU A 4 76.71 25.04 20.62
N ARG A 5 76.53 23.76 20.98
CA ARG A 5 75.95 22.58 20.29
C ARG A 5 75.92 21.36 21.25
N GLU A 6 74.92 20.49 21.02
CA GLU A 6 74.95 19.01 21.01
C GLU A 6 75.15 18.15 22.28
N ILE A 7 74.25 17.18 22.49
CA ILE A 7 74.46 15.76 22.10
C ILE A 7 73.11 15.01 22.10
N PHE A 8 72.81 14.40 20.95
CA PHE A 8 71.69 13.48 20.71
C PHE A 8 71.90 12.10 21.38
N LYS A 9 70.83 11.55 21.98
CA LYS A 9 70.59 10.09 22.03
C LYS A 9 69.15 9.79 21.62
N LYS A 10 69.03 8.98 20.56
CA LYS A 10 67.79 8.46 19.98
C LYS A 10 67.06 7.57 20.99
N ALA A 11 65.78 7.86 21.24
CA ALA A 11 64.82 6.90 21.75
C ALA A 11 63.61 6.92 20.81
N THR A 12 63.48 5.85 20.02
CA THR A 12 62.34 5.62 19.13
C THR A 12 61.15 5.21 19.99
N PHE A 13 60.20 6.12 20.22
CA PHE A 13 58.88 5.76 20.74
C PHE A 13 58.01 5.29 19.57
N ALA A 14 57.80 3.98 19.48
CA ALA A 14 56.75 3.42 18.65
C ALA A 14 55.41 3.77 19.30
N VAL A 15 54.68 4.72 18.70
CA VAL A 15 53.28 4.96 19.04
C VAL A 15 52.47 3.84 18.40
N SER A 16 52.17 2.79 19.16
CA SER A 16 51.14 1.83 18.78
C SER A 16 49.80 2.56 18.79
N ALA A 17 49.32 2.94 17.61
CA ALA A 17 47.93 3.35 17.42
C ALA A 17 47.04 2.14 17.76
N VAL A 18 46.49 2.12 18.97
CA VAL A 18 45.39 1.22 19.30
C VAL A 18 44.16 1.79 18.62
N THR A 19 43.87 1.29 17.41
CA THR A 19 42.58 1.46 16.78
C THR A 19 41.57 0.72 17.64
N ILE A 20 40.88 1.44 18.53
CA ILE A 20 39.67 0.91 19.16
C ILE A 20 38.65 0.82 18.02
N ALA A 21 38.57 -0.35 17.39
CA ALA A 21 37.44 -0.69 16.55
C ALA A 21 36.22 -0.64 17.47
N SER A 22 35.42 0.43 17.38
CA SER A 22 34.07 0.42 17.89
C SER A 22 33.36 -0.70 17.13
N LEU A 23 33.17 -1.85 17.79
CA LEU A 23 32.20 -2.83 17.35
C LEU A 23 30.85 -2.11 17.42
N GLY A 24 30.45 -1.49 16.31
CA GLY A 24 29.09 -1.02 16.15
C GLY A 24 28.21 -2.23 16.29
N THR A 25 27.48 -2.33 17.39
CA THR A 25 26.35 -3.26 17.48
C THR A 25 25.44 -2.90 16.31
N GLU A 26 25.34 -3.79 15.31
CA GLU A 26 24.33 -3.66 14.27
C GLU A 26 23.00 -3.44 14.98
N ALA A 27 22.29 -2.36 14.62
CA ALA A 27 20.99 -2.10 15.21
C ALA A 27 20.07 -3.24 14.79
N GLN A 28 19.71 -4.09 15.75
CA GLN A 28 18.87 -5.25 15.50
C GLN A 28 17.47 -4.77 15.14
N ALA A 29 16.94 -5.22 14.00
CA ALA A 29 15.55 -4.98 13.63
C ALA A 29 14.62 -5.49 14.74
N GLN A 30 13.63 -4.69 15.10
CA GLN A 30 12.63 -4.99 16.12
C GLN A 30 11.31 -5.38 15.45
N THR A 31 10.49 -6.17 16.11
CA THR A 31 9.24 -6.68 15.53
C THR A 31 8.04 -5.87 16.03
N ILE A 32 7.26 -5.34 15.10
CA ILE A 32 5.91 -4.85 15.36
C ILE A 32 4.94 -6.02 15.21
N GLN A 33 4.14 -6.26 16.25
CA GLN A 33 3.06 -7.24 16.26
C GLN A 33 1.72 -6.50 16.30
N ASN A 34 0.98 -6.55 15.20
CA ASN A 34 -0.38 -6.05 15.12
C ASN A 34 -1.38 -7.11 15.62
N ASP A 35 -2.66 -6.74 15.70
CA ASP A 35 -3.78 -7.53 16.22
C ASP A 35 -3.67 -7.96 17.70
N VAL A 36 -2.89 -7.21 18.49
CA VAL A 36 -2.74 -7.43 19.94
C VAL A 36 -2.82 -6.11 20.71
N PHE A 37 -3.16 -6.17 22.00
CA PHE A 37 -2.99 -5.02 22.89
C PHE A 37 -1.52 -4.85 23.22
N TRP A 38 -0.90 -3.80 22.67
CA TRP A 38 0.51 -3.50 22.90
C TRP A 38 0.78 -3.23 24.39
N LYS A 39 1.97 -3.62 24.82
CA LYS A 39 2.44 -3.41 26.19
C LYS A 39 3.70 -2.57 26.21
N ASP A 40 3.82 -1.72 27.22
CA ASP A 40 5.04 -1.00 27.51
C ASP A 40 6.12 -1.95 28.06
N THR A 41 7.33 -1.42 28.23
CA THR A 41 8.49 -2.13 28.80
C THR A 41 8.29 -2.60 30.24
N SER A 42 7.25 -2.14 30.93
CA SER A 42 6.84 -2.62 32.27
C SER A 42 5.73 -3.67 32.21
N GLY A 43 5.27 -4.06 31.01
CA GLY A 43 4.23 -5.05 30.80
C GLY A 43 2.79 -4.53 30.93
N ASN A 44 2.60 -3.22 31.06
CA ASN A 44 1.27 -2.60 31.13
C ASN A 44 0.74 -2.32 29.73
N PHE A 45 -0.58 -2.35 29.54
CA PHE A 45 -1.17 -1.97 28.26
C PHE A 45 -0.87 -0.51 27.90
N ILE A 46 -0.56 -0.28 26.63
CA ILE A 46 -0.41 1.04 26.07
C ILE A 46 -1.79 1.59 25.70
N TYR A 47 -2.12 2.73 26.29
CA TYR A 47 -3.28 3.54 25.93
C TYR A 47 -2.77 4.85 25.35
N SER A 48 -2.97 5.09 24.05
CA SER A 48 -2.43 6.27 23.35
C SER A 48 -3.18 6.52 22.03
N GLN A 49 -4.50 6.52 22.08
CA GLN A 49 -5.36 6.61 20.89
C GLN A 49 -5.47 8.04 20.37
N GLY A 50 -5.65 8.21 19.05
CA GLY A 50 -5.95 9.49 18.40
C GLY A 50 -4.91 10.57 18.67
N GLY A 51 -3.63 10.20 18.58
CA GLY A 51 -2.49 11.02 18.98
C GLY A 51 -1.45 11.21 17.87
N GLY A 52 -0.16 11.24 18.26
CA GLY A 52 0.95 11.42 17.33
C GLY A 52 2.32 11.12 17.95
N VAL A 53 3.34 11.00 17.09
CA VAL A 53 4.73 10.79 17.52
C VAL A 53 5.59 12.00 17.15
N LEU A 54 6.30 12.53 18.14
CA LEU A 54 7.33 13.56 17.95
C LEU A 54 8.71 12.93 18.15
N GLN A 55 9.60 13.13 17.20
CA GLN A 55 11.00 12.76 17.37
C GLN A 55 11.81 13.95 17.92
N VAL A 56 12.55 13.74 19.01
CA VAL A 56 13.50 14.71 19.58
C VAL A 56 14.86 14.03 19.69
N GLY A 57 15.81 14.47 18.86
CA GLY A 57 17.08 13.79 18.70
C GLY A 57 16.89 12.35 18.20
N ASP A 58 17.42 11.40 18.94
CA ASP A 58 17.33 9.96 18.66
C ASP A 58 16.14 9.27 19.37
N THR A 59 15.23 10.04 19.98
CA THR A 59 14.14 9.52 20.81
C THR A 59 12.78 9.89 20.22
N PHE A 60 11.92 8.90 20.05
CA PHE A 60 10.53 9.06 19.67
C PHE A 60 9.67 9.19 20.93
N TYR A 61 8.76 10.18 20.94
CA TYR A 61 7.79 10.40 21.99
C TYR A 61 6.40 10.24 21.41
N TRP A 62 5.68 9.21 21.87
CA TRP A 62 4.32 8.92 21.45
C TRP A 62 3.33 9.48 22.46
N TYR A 63 2.50 10.40 21.99
CA TYR A 63 1.41 11.01 22.73
C TYR A 63 0.09 10.48 22.22
N GLY A 64 -0.88 10.37 23.11
CA GLY A 64 -2.24 9.99 22.75
C GLY A 64 -3.15 10.01 23.96
N VAL A 65 -4.44 9.84 23.70
CA VAL A 65 -5.45 9.91 24.76
C VAL A 65 -5.66 8.54 25.37
N LYS A 66 -5.72 8.51 26.70
CA LYS A 66 -6.24 7.39 27.45
C LYS A 66 -7.72 7.61 27.70
N TYR A 67 -8.56 6.74 27.12
CA TYR A 67 -9.99 6.71 27.38
C TYR A 67 -10.34 5.67 28.45
N ASN A 68 -11.37 5.93 29.24
CA ASN A 68 -11.90 4.98 30.22
C ASN A 68 -12.41 3.69 29.55
N GLY A 69 -13.10 3.83 28.40
CA GLY A 69 -13.59 2.71 27.60
C GLY A 69 -12.49 1.75 27.16
N ALA A 70 -11.34 2.27 26.77
CA ALA A 70 -10.17 1.47 26.40
C ALA A 70 -9.67 0.61 27.58
N VAL A 71 -9.63 1.14 28.81
CA VAL A 71 -9.20 0.35 29.97
C VAL A 71 -10.12 -0.86 30.20
N THR A 72 -11.44 -0.65 30.12
CA THR A 72 -12.41 -1.73 30.32
C THR A 72 -12.40 -2.76 29.18
N TYR A 73 -12.21 -2.32 27.94
CA TYR A 73 -12.19 -3.22 26.78
C TYR A 73 -10.93 -4.08 26.75
N ALA A 74 -9.75 -3.53 27.03
CA ALA A 74 -8.50 -4.31 27.08
C ALA A 74 -8.55 -5.43 28.14
N ALA A 75 -9.28 -5.22 29.24
CA ALA A 75 -9.48 -6.23 30.27
C ALA A 75 -10.48 -7.33 29.87
N ASN A 76 -11.45 -7.02 29.00
CA ASN A 76 -12.47 -7.96 28.54
C ASN A 76 -12.98 -7.59 27.11
N PRO A 77 -12.28 -8.00 26.04
CA PRO A 77 -12.55 -7.56 24.67
C PRO A 77 -13.67 -8.38 24.01
N THR A 78 -14.80 -8.54 24.70
CA THR A 78 -15.94 -9.35 24.22
C THR A 78 -17.12 -8.51 23.75
N LYS A 79 -17.15 -7.22 24.11
CA LYS A 79 -18.22 -6.30 23.70
C LYS A 79 -17.71 -4.86 23.66
N LYS A 80 -18.07 -4.13 22.60
CA LYS A 80 -17.84 -2.69 22.52
C LYS A 80 -18.53 -1.94 23.68
N ASN A 81 -17.95 -0.81 24.06
CA ASN A 81 -18.53 0.17 24.96
C ASN A 81 -18.59 1.55 24.26
N SER A 82 -19.02 2.58 24.98
CA SER A 82 -19.13 3.95 24.47
C SER A 82 -18.55 4.99 25.43
N ASP A 83 -17.67 4.56 26.34
CA ASP A 83 -17.09 5.43 27.35
C ASP A 83 -15.87 6.15 26.78
N THR A 84 -16.14 7.32 26.19
CA THR A 84 -15.12 8.24 25.66
C THR A 84 -14.54 9.15 26.75
N GLY A 85 -14.73 8.84 28.03
CA GLY A 85 -14.25 9.65 29.14
C GLY A 85 -12.74 9.85 29.11
N PHE A 86 -12.31 11.11 29.09
CA PHE A 86 -10.90 11.52 29.14
C PHE A 86 -10.25 11.18 30.48
N SER A 87 -9.21 10.33 30.44
CA SER A 87 -8.39 9.96 31.61
C SER A 87 -7.03 10.66 31.64
N GLY A 88 -6.66 11.36 30.56
CA GLY A 88 -5.38 12.06 30.43
C GLY A 88 -4.73 11.83 29.06
N VAL A 89 -3.75 12.67 28.73
CA VAL A 89 -2.83 12.41 27.61
C VAL A 89 -1.61 11.71 28.16
N THR A 90 -1.32 10.52 27.65
CA THR A 90 -0.13 9.74 28.00
C THR A 90 1.05 10.10 27.12
N CYS A 91 2.27 9.88 27.62
CA CYS A 91 3.49 9.90 26.82
C CYS A 91 4.27 8.60 27.03
N TYR A 92 4.74 8.03 25.92
CA TYR A 92 5.70 6.93 25.90
C TYR A 92 6.94 7.36 25.12
N SER A 93 8.13 6.89 25.50
CA SER A 93 9.37 7.13 24.77
C SER A 93 9.93 5.82 24.19
N SER A 94 10.59 5.90 23.04
CA SER A 94 11.25 4.76 22.40
C SER A 94 12.46 5.20 21.57
N LYS A 95 13.42 4.30 21.39
CA LYS A 95 14.57 4.46 20.48
C LYS A 95 14.38 3.76 19.13
N ASP A 96 13.38 2.88 19.03
CA ASP A 96 13.24 1.92 17.93
C ASP A 96 11.81 1.80 17.38
N LEU A 97 10.86 2.59 17.92
CA LEU A 97 9.42 2.58 17.61
C LEU A 97 8.67 1.31 18.04
N VAL A 98 9.31 0.41 18.79
CA VAL A 98 8.72 -0.86 19.25
C VAL A 98 8.71 -0.96 20.77
N ASN A 99 9.87 -0.73 21.40
CA ASN A 99 10.04 -0.84 22.83
C ASN A 99 9.69 0.51 23.48
N TRP A 100 8.46 0.63 23.96
CA TRP A 100 7.91 1.86 24.52
C TRP A 100 8.04 1.89 26.05
N LYS A 101 8.72 2.91 26.58
CA LYS A 101 8.78 3.23 28.01
C LYS A 101 7.68 4.22 28.35
N PHE A 102 6.85 3.94 29.36
CA PHE A 102 5.88 4.89 29.84
C PHE A 102 6.56 6.05 30.59
N GLU A 103 6.36 7.28 30.11
CA GLU A 103 6.91 8.49 30.74
C GLU A 103 5.91 9.18 31.68
N GLY A 104 4.61 8.92 31.50
CA GLY A 104 3.57 9.40 32.41
C GLY A 104 2.32 9.95 31.71
N ILE A 105 1.35 10.40 32.52
CA ILE A 105 0.24 11.23 32.06
C ILE A 105 0.74 12.68 32.02
N VAL A 106 0.99 13.17 30.80
CA VAL A 106 1.62 14.47 30.56
C VAL A 106 0.62 15.61 30.51
N LEU A 107 -0.67 15.34 30.23
CA LEU A 107 -1.78 16.26 30.46
C LEU A 107 -2.82 15.57 31.34
N LYS A 108 -3.06 16.12 32.53
CA LYS A 108 -3.97 15.54 33.53
C LYS A 108 -5.42 15.99 33.30
N PRO A 109 -6.42 15.21 33.75
CA PRO A 109 -7.84 15.57 33.64
C PRO A 109 -8.22 16.91 34.27
N ASP A 110 -7.52 17.37 35.30
CA ASP A 110 -7.77 18.69 35.92
C ASP A 110 -7.31 19.88 35.04
N GLN A 111 -6.60 19.61 33.96
CA GLN A 111 -6.19 20.60 32.95
C GLN A 111 -7.14 20.66 31.75
N ALA A 112 -8.17 19.81 31.68
CA ALA A 112 -9.13 19.80 30.58
C ALA A 112 -10.57 19.59 31.09
N ALA A 113 -11.57 19.94 30.29
CA ALA A 113 -12.94 19.55 30.59
C ALA A 113 -13.11 18.03 30.46
N GLY A 114 -14.04 17.46 31.24
CA GLY A 114 -14.46 16.07 31.04
C GLY A 114 -15.23 15.89 29.73
N GLY A 115 -15.21 14.67 29.19
CA GLY A 115 -15.88 14.30 27.93
C GLY A 115 -14.89 13.99 26.81
N TRP A 116 -15.23 14.41 25.58
CA TRP A 116 -14.38 14.21 24.40
C TRP A 116 -13.15 15.12 24.45
N PHE A 117 -11.98 14.48 24.37
CA PHE A 117 -10.69 15.10 24.16
C PHE A 117 -9.90 14.15 23.27
N GLY A 118 -9.40 14.60 22.12
CA GLY A 118 -8.87 13.67 21.12
C GLY A 118 -8.25 14.36 19.92
N ARG A 119 -7.74 13.55 18.98
CA ARG A 119 -7.12 14.04 17.74
C ARG A 119 -6.00 15.03 18.03
N ILE A 120 -5.08 14.61 18.90
CA ILE A 120 -4.03 15.45 19.44
C ILE A 120 -2.71 15.25 18.71
N GLY A 121 -1.84 16.25 18.79
CA GLY A 121 -0.44 16.15 18.40
C GLY A 121 0.44 17.03 19.27
N VAL A 122 1.75 16.81 19.23
CA VAL A 122 2.73 17.65 19.91
C VAL A 122 3.79 18.09 18.92
N VAL A 123 4.04 19.41 18.86
CA VAL A 123 5.07 20.02 18.01
C VAL A 123 6.00 20.90 18.86
N TYR A 124 7.23 21.10 18.41
CA TYR A 124 8.18 21.99 19.09
C TYR A 124 8.23 23.36 18.39
N ASN A 125 8.02 24.43 19.15
CA ASN A 125 8.15 25.79 18.67
C ASN A 125 9.52 26.35 19.04
N THR A 126 10.37 26.59 18.03
CA THR A 126 11.75 27.05 18.22
C THR A 126 11.87 28.47 18.78
N LYS A 127 10.88 29.34 18.53
CA LYS A 127 10.88 30.74 19.00
C LYS A 127 10.59 30.85 20.50
N THR A 128 9.63 30.09 20.98
CA THR A 128 9.25 30.05 22.41
C THR A 128 10.05 29.02 23.21
N GLN A 129 10.74 28.11 22.52
CA GLN A 129 11.42 26.96 23.11
C GLN A 129 10.48 26.08 23.94
N LYS A 130 9.24 25.90 23.45
CA LYS A 130 8.21 25.10 24.09
C LYS A 130 7.73 23.99 23.17
N TYR A 131 7.38 22.86 23.79
CA TYR A 131 6.53 21.85 23.20
C TYR A 131 5.08 22.33 23.32
N VAL A 132 4.33 22.24 22.23
CA VAL A 132 2.93 22.65 22.15
C VAL A 132 2.11 21.42 21.80
N LEU A 133 1.21 21.05 22.70
CA LEU A 133 0.16 20.09 22.47
C LEU A 133 -1.04 20.83 21.90
N ALA A 134 -1.58 20.37 20.78
CA ALA A 134 -2.85 20.85 20.23
C ALA A 134 -3.78 19.69 19.90
N GLY A 135 -5.09 19.94 19.90
CA GLY A 135 -6.10 18.91 19.68
C GLY A 135 -7.52 19.38 19.98
N GLN A 136 -8.51 18.52 19.76
CA GLN A 136 -9.89 18.80 20.11
C GLN A 136 -10.09 18.62 21.61
N GLY A 137 -10.65 19.61 22.30
CA GLY A 137 -10.90 19.49 23.73
C GLY A 137 -11.57 20.70 24.37
N GLY A 138 -11.88 20.56 25.66
CA GLY A 138 -12.41 21.63 26.50
C GLY A 138 -11.38 22.16 27.49
N SER A 139 -11.41 23.45 27.78
CA SER A 139 -10.62 24.08 28.85
C SER A 139 -11.12 23.65 30.24
N PRO A 140 -10.33 23.86 31.32
CA PRO A 140 -10.82 23.68 32.69
C PRO A 140 -12.11 24.46 33.03
N ASN A 141 -12.39 25.52 32.28
CA ASN A 141 -13.58 26.36 32.43
C ASN A 141 -14.68 26.05 31.40
N TRP A 142 -14.67 24.84 30.80
CA TRP A 142 -15.71 24.33 29.89
C TRP A 142 -15.88 25.09 28.57
N GLN A 143 -14.83 25.78 28.09
CA GLN A 143 -14.81 26.32 26.73
C GLN A 143 -14.26 25.25 25.77
N PHE A 144 -15.00 24.93 24.70
CA PHE A 144 -14.60 23.91 23.72
C PHE A 144 -14.13 24.52 22.40
N GLY A 145 -13.21 23.83 21.73
CA GLY A 145 -12.65 24.23 20.44
C GLY A 145 -11.30 23.55 20.21
N GLU A 146 -10.40 24.24 19.52
CA GLU A 146 -9.01 23.81 19.39
C GLU A 146 -8.26 24.13 20.69
N TYR A 147 -7.88 23.09 21.42
CA TYR A 147 -7.24 23.17 22.72
C TYR A 147 -5.73 23.19 22.58
N PHE A 148 -5.06 24.08 23.32
CA PHE A 148 -3.61 24.21 23.35
C PHE A 148 -3.06 24.10 24.78
N ALA A 149 -1.96 23.36 24.93
CA ALA A 149 -1.18 23.30 26.15
C ALA A 149 0.33 23.33 25.84
N THR A 150 1.15 23.79 26.79
CA THR A 150 2.59 23.92 26.60
C THR A 150 3.41 23.24 27.66
N SER A 151 4.63 22.83 27.31
CA SER A 151 5.64 22.28 28.21
C SER A 151 7.04 22.75 27.80
N SER A 152 7.97 22.79 28.76
CA SER A 152 9.41 22.96 28.48
C SER A 152 10.14 21.63 28.27
N SER A 153 9.46 20.51 28.51
CA SER A 153 9.97 19.14 28.35
C SER A 153 9.04 18.34 27.43
N PRO A 154 9.56 17.44 26.57
CA PRO A 154 8.71 16.54 25.77
C PRO A 154 7.87 15.64 26.69
N THR A 155 8.40 15.22 27.84
CA THR A 155 7.67 14.38 28.81
C THR A 155 6.73 15.17 29.73
N GLY A 156 6.42 16.42 29.40
CA GLY A 156 5.53 17.26 30.21
C GLY A 156 6.12 17.64 31.58
N PRO A 157 5.26 17.96 32.56
CA PRO A 157 3.81 18.09 32.41
C PRO A 157 3.44 19.27 31.50
N PHE A 158 2.46 19.07 30.63
CA PHE A 158 1.84 20.12 29.85
C PHE A 158 0.86 20.92 30.72
N LYS A 159 0.83 22.23 30.50
CA LYS A 159 -0.06 23.17 31.17
C LYS A 159 -1.01 23.80 30.17
N PHE A 160 -2.27 23.88 30.55
CA PHE A 160 -3.29 24.57 29.75
C PHE A 160 -2.80 25.97 29.37
N ALA A 161 -2.88 26.29 28.07
CA ALA A 161 -2.52 27.60 27.56
C ALA A 161 -3.77 28.37 27.15
N ARG A 162 -4.58 27.80 26.24
CA ARG A 162 -5.85 28.37 25.80
C ARG A 162 -6.67 27.37 24.99
N VAL A 163 -7.93 27.73 24.73
CA VAL A 163 -8.74 27.19 23.64
C VAL A 163 -8.92 28.29 22.59
N GLN A 164 -8.88 27.94 21.31
CA GLN A 164 -9.40 28.76 20.23
C GLN A 164 -10.85 28.31 19.95
N PRO A 165 -11.86 29.09 20.38
CA PRO A 165 -13.26 28.71 20.30
C PRO A 165 -13.83 28.89 18.89
N GLU A 166 -15.04 28.38 18.67
CA GLU A 166 -15.73 28.47 17.38
C GLU A 166 -15.87 29.91 16.86
N SER A 167 -16.07 30.88 17.77
CA SER A 167 -16.15 32.31 17.41
C SER A 167 -14.87 32.87 16.78
N GLU A 168 -13.72 32.21 16.97
CA GLU A 168 -12.43 32.59 16.38
C GLU A 168 -12.07 31.75 15.14
N MET A 169 -12.86 30.72 14.81
CA MET A 169 -12.55 29.73 13.76
C MET A 169 -13.49 29.81 12.55
N THR A 170 -14.03 31.00 12.27
CA THR A 170 -15.02 31.25 11.19
C THR A 170 -14.53 30.98 9.78
N PHE A 171 -13.23 30.70 9.60
CA PHE A 171 -12.62 30.30 8.33
C PHE A 171 -12.83 28.82 8.00
N PHE A 172 -13.24 28.00 8.96
CA PHE A 172 -13.77 26.67 8.70
C PHE A 172 -15.26 26.73 8.40
N VAL A 173 -15.73 25.90 7.48
CA VAL A 173 -17.17 25.67 7.32
C VAL A 173 -17.74 25.12 8.63
N ASN A 174 -18.72 25.82 9.20
CA ASN A 174 -19.32 25.52 10.52
C ASN A 174 -18.37 25.78 11.70
N ASN A 175 -17.40 26.69 11.52
CA ASN A 175 -16.64 27.37 12.56
C ASN A 175 -15.79 26.49 13.48
N ASN A 176 -15.50 25.25 13.09
CA ASN A 176 -14.70 24.34 13.91
C ASN A 176 -14.09 23.22 13.04
N THR A 177 -13.04 22.59 13.56
CA THR A 177 -12.40 21.42 12.96
C THR A 177 -13.24 20.18 13.19
N GLY A 178 -13.35 19.35 12.15
CA GLY A 178 -13.66 17.93 12.30
C GLY A 178 -12.42 17.18 12.77
N ASP A 179 -12.35 15.90 12.46
CA ASP A 179 -11.19 15.08 12.79
C ASP A 179 -9.91 15.70 12.23
N GLN A 180 -8.83 15.58 13.00
CA GLN A 180 -7.59 16.26 12.68
C GLN A 180 -6.33 15.55 13.18
N THR A 181 -5.19 16.05 12.73
CA THR A 181 -3.86 15.79 13.30
C THR A 181 -2.98 17.03 13.18
N LEU A 182 -1.84 17.02 13.89
CA LEU A 182 -0.77 17.98 13.65
C LEU A 182 0.27 17.41 12.68
N PHE A 183 0.73 18.26 11.77
CA PHE A 183 1.85 18.02 10.89
C PHE A 183 2.92 19.10 11.10
N LEU A 184 4.16 18.69 11.40
CA LEU A 184 5.32 19.57 11.49
C LEU A 184 6.17 19.37 10.24
N ASP A 185 6.30 20.41 9.42
CA ASP A 185 7.09 20.35 8.20
C ASP A 185 8.59 20.54 8.48
N ASP A 186 9.43 20.15 7.52
CA ASP A 186 10.89 20.22 7.62
C ASP A 186 11.40 21.68 7.81
N ASP A 187 10.61 22.69 7.43
CA ASP A 187 10.92 24.12 7.62
C ASP A 187 10.57 24.64 9.03
N GLY A 188 10.05 23.78 9.90
CA GLY A 188 9.67 24.09 11.27
C GLY A 188 8.28 24.72 11.42
N LYS A 189 7.49 24.85 10.35
CA LYS A 189 6.09 25.28 10.45
C LYS A 189 5.18 24.11 10.83
N ALA A 190 4.21 24.38 11.69
CA ALA A 190 3.22 23.41 12.13
C ALA A 190 1.85 23.71 11.52
N TYR A 191 1.10 22.65 11.20
CA TYR A 191 -0.19 22.71 10.54
C TYR A 191 -1.18 21.78 11.24
N VAL A 192 -2.42 22.24 11.36
CA VAL A 192 -3.57 21.39 11.63
C VAL A 192 -4.08 20.86 10.29
N ILE A 193 -4.14 19.55 10.16
CA ILE A 193 -4.63 18.83 8.98
C ILE A 193 -6.02 18.32 9.34
N ALA A 194 -7.07 18.90 8.77
CA ALA A 194 -8.43 18.69 9.30
C ALA A 194 -9.51 18.70 8.22
N SER A 195 -10.64 18.10 8.56
CA SER A 195 -11.93 18.37 7.92
C SER A 195 -12.67 19.49 8.65
N ASN A 196 -13.81 19.93 8.13
CA ASN A 196 -14.74 20.81 8.84
C ASN A 196 -15.70 20.01 9.76
N VAL A 197 -16.10 20.55 10.91
CA VAL A 197 -16.77 19.79 11.99
C VAL A 197 -18.05 19.03 11.60
N LYS A 198 -18.92 19.63 10.78
CA LYS A 198 -20.22 19.05 10.41
C LYS A 198 -20.26 18.74 8.93
N GLY A 199 -20.65 17.52 8.59
CA GLY A 199 -20.65 17.00 7.23
C GLY A 199 -19.27 16.61 6.70
N ARG A 200 -18.19 17.23 7.21
CA ARG A 200 -16.79 16.91 6.89
C ARG A 200 -16.49 16.91 5.38
N THR A 201 -17.17 17.77 4.63
CA THR A 201 -17.06 17.84 3.17
C THR A 201 -15.96 18.75 2.69
N ASN A 202 -15.36 19.57 3.56
CA ASN A 202 -14.27 20.48 3.23
C ASN A 202 -13.03 20.08 4.02
N LEU A 203 -11.89 19.98 3.32
CA LEU A 203 -10.62 19.52 3.85
C LEU A 203 -9.61 20.67 3.81
N TYR A 204 -8.88 20.83 4.90
CA TYR A 204 -8.08 22.01 5.15
C TYR A 204 -6.66 21.66 5.55
N VAL A 205 -5.76 22.52 5.09
CA VAL A 205 -4.43 22.67 5.65
C VAL A 205 -4.41 24.02 6.34
N ALA A 206 -4.26 24.02 7.66
CA ALA A 206 -4.46 25.19 8.51
C ALA A 206 -3.19 25.47 9.34
N PRO A 207 -2.36 26.46 8.95
CA PRO A 207 -1.11 26.74 9.65
C PRO A 207 -1.35 27.18 11.10
N LEU A 208 -0.48 26.78 12.03
CA LEU A 208 -0.44 27.35 13.37
C LEU A 208 0.33 28.69 13.36
N ARG A 209 -0.10 29.62 14.20
CA ARG A 209 0.49 30.96 14.38
C ARG A 209 1.97 30.83 14.73
N GLU A 210 2.83 31.26 13.83
CA GLU A 210 4.28 31.01 13.93
C GLU A 210 4.98 31.59 15.17
N SER A 211 4.38 32.57 15.85
CA SER A 211 4.99 33.18 17.05
C SER A 211 5.01 32.24 18.25
N ASP A 212 4.03 31.34 18.37
CA ASP A 212 3.86 30.50 19.57
C ASP A 212 3.13 29.16 19.35
N PHE A 213 2.54 28.92 18.18
CA PHE A 213 1.67 27.78 17.87
C PHE A 213 0.41 27.66 18.76
N LEU A 214 -0.06 28.75 19.36
CA LEU A 214 -1.24 28.77 20.24
C LEU A 214 -2.52 29.28 19.56
N ALA A 215 -2.58 29.20 18.23
CA ALA A 215 -3.76 29.47 17.43
C ALA A 215 -3.56 28.93 16.02
N ILE A 216 -4.62 28.47 15.38
CA ILE A 216 -4.70 28.32 13.93
C ILE A 216 -4.78 29.72 13.30
N ASP A 217 -3.89 29.98 12.34
CA ASP A 217 -3.83 31.21 11.55
C ASP A 217 -4.88 31.17 10.42
N GLY A 218 -6.06 31.73 10.72
CA GLY A 218 -7.16 31.80 9.77
C GLY A 218 -6.84 32.55 8.47
N SER A 219 -5.87 33.48 8.48
CA SER A 219 -5.49 34.25 7.29
C SER A 219 -4.70 33.44 6.27
N LYS A 220 -4.11 32.32 6.70
CA LYS A 220 -3.29 31.42 5.87
C LYS A 220 -3.92 30.03 5.69
N THR A 221 -5.10 29.80 6.26
CA THR A 221 -5.79 28.51 6.17
C THR A 221 -6.39 28.32 4.78
N VAL A 222 -6.14 27.16 4.17
CA VAL A 222 -6.60 26.84 2.81
C VAL A 222 -7.55 25.65 2.86
N ASN A 223 -8.74 25.82 2.28
CA ASN A 223 -9.61 24.70 1.91
C ASN A 223 -9.04 24.07 0.63
N ILE A 224 -8.34 22.95 0.79
CA ILE A 224 -7.61 22.30 -0.30
C ILE A 224 -8.51 21.42 -1.17
N HIS A 225 -9.64 20.98 -0.64
CA HIS A 225 -10.52 20.05 -1.33
C HIS A 225 -11.94 20.06 -0.74
N LYS A 226 -12.93 20.01 -1.64
CA LYS A 226 -14.33 19.80 -1.28
C LYS A 226 -14.78 18.43 -1.79
N SER A 227 -14.96 17.48 -0.88
CA SER A 227 -15.42 16.13 -1.19
C SER A 227 -16.79 16.18 -1.88
N ARG A 228 -16.89 15.50 -3.02
CA ARG A 228 -18.12 15.44 -3.85
C ARG A 228 -19.07 14.31 -3.43
N VAL A 229 -18.55 13.28 -2.76
CA VAL A 229 -19.31 12.09 -2.32
C VAL A 229 -18.99 11.82 -0.86
N GLY A 230 -19.94 12.11 0.04
CA GLY A 230 -19.72 11.98 1.48
C GLY A 230 -18.69 12.97 2.04
N GLY A 231 -18.47 12.91 3.36
CA GLY A 231 -17.37 13.64 4.00
C GLY A 231 -16.14 12.75 4.22
N ARG A 232 -15.04 13.38 4.64
CA ARG A 232 -13.78 12.72 4.97
C ARG A 232 -13.36 13.03 6.41
N GLU A 233 -12.92 12.03 7.15
CA GLU A 233 -12.46 12.19 8.54
C GLU A 233 -11.12 11.48 8.78
N GLY A 234 -10.65 11.35 10.02
CA GLY A 234 -9.33 10.78 10.32
C GLY A 234 -8.19 11.49 9.55
N ASN A 235 -8.24 12.82 9.46
CA ASN A 235 -7.39 13.58 8.56
C ASN A 235 -5.93 13.61 9.03
N ALA A 236 -5.02 13.13 8.20
CA ALA A 236 -3.59 13.12 8.49
C ALA A 236 -2.74 13.37 7.25
N MET A 237 -1.50 13.78 7.46
CA MET A 237 -0.57 14.07 6.39
C MET A 237 0.78 13.41 6.63
N PHE A 238 1.39 12.92 5.55
CA PHE A 238 2.81 12.64 5.53
C PHE A 238 3.47 13.35 4.34
N LYS A 239 4.78 13.50 4.42
CA LYS A 239 5.61 14.02 3.33
C LYS A 239 6.64 12.98 2.95
N TYR A 240 6.79 12.74 1.66
CA TYR A 240 7.81 11.85 1.13
C TYR A 240 8.39 12.43 -0.15
N ASN A 241 9.72 12.51 -0.24
CA ASN A 241 10.44 13.09 -1.38
C ASN A 241 9.88 14.44 -1.89
N GLY A 242 9.54 15.33 -0.95
CA GLY A 242 9.03 16.67 -1.27
C GLY A 242 7.57 16.71 -1.72
N VAL A 243 6.87 15.58 -1.71
CA VAL A 243 5.44 15.49 -2.00
C VAL A 243 4.67 15.30 -0.69
N TYR A 244 3.65 16.12 -0.49
CA TYR A 244 2.71 16.04 0.62
C TYR A 244 1.56 15.13 0.22
N TYR A 245 1.18 14.22 1.11
CA TYR A 245 0.04 13.34 0.94
C TYR A 245 -0.94 13.61 2.08
N PHE A 246 -2.08 14.22 1.75
CA PHE A 246 -3.19 14.37 2.67
C PHE A 246 -4.03 13.11 2.59
N CYS A 247 -4.21 12.39 3.68
CA CYS A 247 -4.95 11.15 3.74
C CYS A 247 -6.10 11.21 4.77
N SER A 248 -7.15 10.42 4.55
CA SER A 248 -8.40 10.44 5.31
C SER A 248 -9.18 9.14 5.20
N SER A 249 -10.22 8.98 6.01
CA SER A 249 -11.20 7.88 5.98
C SER A 249 -12.58 8.36 5.51
N ASP A 250 -13.46 7.42 5.19
CA ASP A 250 -14.91 7.65 5.07
C ASP A 250 -15.56 7.93 6.45
N LEU A 251 -16.81 8.41 6.44
CA LEU A 251 -17.64 8.65 7.63
C LEU A 251 -18.38 7.40 8.11
N HIS A 252 -17.64 6.43 8.66
CA HIS A 252 -18.24 5.21 9.25
C HIS A 252 -18.20 5.19 10.78
N GLY A 253 -18.06 6.37 11.39
CA GLY A 253 -17.96 6.53 12.84
C GLY A 253 -16.70 5.83 13.34
N TRP A 254 -16.85 4.98 14.35
CA TRP A 254 -15.72 4.21 14.88
C TRP A 254 -15.27 3.04 13.98
N ASN A 255 -16.05 2.70 12.95
CA ASN A 255 -15.66 1.63 12.05
C ASN A 255 -14.65 2.13 11.01
N THR A 256 -13.86 1.21 10.49
CA THR A 256 -12.81 1.48 9.50
C THR A 256 -13.35 1.79 8.09
N SER A 257 -12.48 2.27 7.21
CA SER A 257 -12.66 2.30 5.75
C SER A 257 -11.31 2.11 5.06
N GLN A 258 -11.31 2.03 3.73
CA GLN A 258 -10.08 2.27 2.99
C GLN A 258 -9.55 3.70 3.23
N THR A 259 -8.26 3.90 3.03
CA THR A 259 -7.64 5.23 3.17
C THR A 259 -7.68 5.93 1.82
N TYR A 260 -8.18 7.16 1.82
CA TYR A 260 -8.19 8.04 0.65
C TYR A 260 -7.12 9.09 0.79
N CYS A 261 -6.36 9.35 -0.27
CA CYS A 261 -5.30 10.33 -0.28
C CYS A 261 -5.41 11.29 -1.46
N MET A 262 -4.80 12.46 -1.30
CA MET A 262 -4.50 13.43 -2.35
C MET A 262 -3.05 13.86 -2.19
N SER A 263 -2.42 14.28 -3.29
CA SER A 263 -1.00 14.66 -3.27
C SER A 263 -0.73 16.06 -3.81
N ALA A 264 0.29 16.75 -3.28
CA ALA A 264 0.71 18.07 -3.75
C ALA A 264 2.22 18.28 -3.56
N LYS A 265 2.85 19.10 -4.41
CA LYS A 265 4.25 19.54 -4.23
C LYS A 265 4.39 20.76 -3.31
N ASN A 266 3.30 21.47 -3.08
CA ASN A 266 3.19 22.56 -2.12
C ASN A 266 2.10 22.18 -1.12
N ILE A 267 2.39 22.29 0.18
CA ILE A 267 1.48 21.88 1.25
C ILE A 267 0.12 22.61 1.19
N LEU A 268 0.08 23.82 0.62
CA LEU A 268 -1.15 24.60 0.44
C LEU A 268 -1.83 24.34 -0.92
N GLY A 269 -1.31 23.40 -1.70
CA GLY A 269 -1.87 22.96 -2.98
C GLY A 269 -1.27 23.63 -4.23
N PRO A 270 -1.88 23.39 -5.40
CA PRO A 270 -3.08 22.57 -5.60
C PRO A 270 -2.81 21.09 -5.31
N TYR A 271 -3.83 20.40 -4.82
CA TYR A 271 -3.80 18.95 -4.60
C TYR A 271 -4.36 18.22 -5.82
N SER A 272 -3.88 16.99 -6.04
CA SER A 272 -4.44 16.06 -7.03
C SER A 272 -5.90 15.72 -6.73
N GLU A 273 -6.57 15.08 -7.68
CA GLU A 273 -7.79 14.34 -7.39
C GLU A 273 -7.52 13.27 -6.32
N GLU A 274 -8.59 12.90 -5.61
CA GLU A 274 -8.55 11.89 -4.57
C GLU A 274 -8.35 10.49 -5.18
N PHE A 275 -7.52 9.67 -4.53
CA PHE A 275 -7.29 8.27 -4.88
C PHE A 275 -7.30 7.40 -3.63
N VAL A 276 -7.61 6.10 -3.78
CA VAL A 276 -7.47 5.13 -2.70
C VAL A 276 -6.01 4.75 -2.56
N LEU A 277 -5.49 4.76 -1.33
CA LEU A 277 -4.15 4.28 -1.02
C LEU A 277 -4.08 2.78 -1.29
N GLU A 278 -3.28 2.39 -2.27
CA GLU A 278 -3.13 1.00 -2.69
C GLU A 278 -2.77 0.09 -1.52
N GLY A 279 -3.41 -1.07 -1.45
CA GLY A 279 -3.26 -2.05 -0.38
C GLY A 279 -4.26 -1.91 0.77
N THR A 280 -4.99 -0.79 0.86
CA THR A 280 -5.96 -0.57 1.95
C THR A 280 -7.36 -1.13 1.67
N GLN A 281 -7.71 -1.36 0.41
CA GLN A 281 -9.04 -1.76 -0.04
C GLN A 281 -9.46 -3.18 0.38
N HIS A 282 -8.51 -4.03 0.78
CA HIS A 282 -8.74 -5.47 0.98
C HIS A 282 -9.09 -5.85 2.43
N ASP A 283 -8.85 -4.95 3.39
CA ASP A 283 -9.21 -5.11 4.80
C ASP A 283 -9.43 -3.79 5.52
N PHE A 284 -9.65 -2.71 4.75
CA PHE A 284 -9.85 -1.35 5.26
C PHE A 284 -8.72 -0.92 6.19
N SER A 285 -7.53 -0.83 5.58
CA SER A 285 -6.30 -0.36 6.23
C SER A 285 -5.97 -1.19 7.47
N HIS A 286 -6.01 -2.52 7.36
CA HIS A 286 -5.82 -3.44 8.48
C HIS A 286 -6.81 -3.19 9.64
N VAL A 287 -8.06 -2.91 9.29
CA VAL A 287 -9.14 -2.55 10.21
C VAL A 287 -8.79 -1.35 11.09
N THR A 288 -8.26 -0.29 10.48
CA THR A 288 -7.97 0.98 11.16
C THR A 288 -8.54 2.19 10.47
N GLN A 289 -8.94 3.18 11.25
CA GLN A 289 -9.07 4.52 10.74
C GLN A 289 -7.70 5.17 10.67
N THR A 290 -7.48 6.03 9.66
CA THR A 290 -6.28 6.86 9.59
C THR A 290 -6.11 7.62 10.92
N GLY A 291 -4.98 7.36 11.60
CA GLY A 291 -4.61 8.00 12.87
C GLY A 291 -3.63 9.12 12.60
N PHE A 292 -2.35 8.77 12.42
CA PHE A 292 -1.28 9.68 12.04
C PHE A 292 -0.19 8.93 11.27
N PHE A 293 0.84 9.65 10.79
CA PHE A 293 1.97 9.05 10.08
C PHE A 293 3.29 9.36 10.77
N ILE A 294 4.24 8.43 10.69
CA ILE A 294 5.60 8.59 11.20
C ILE A 294 6.56 8.46 10.03
N GLN A 295 7.33 9.50 9.74
CA GLN A 295 8.38 9.41 8.75
C GLN A 295 9.64 8.82 9.38
N VAL A 296 10.07 7.66 8.90
CA VAL A 296 11.27 6.99 9.40
C VAL A 296 12.40 7.25 8.42
N LYS A 297 13.37 8.08 8.83
CA LYS A 297 14.57 8.40 8.06
C LYS A 297 15.76 7.75 8.77
N GLY A 298 16.43 6.81 8.10
CA GLY A 298 17.60 6.13 8.66
C GLY A 298 18.81 6.16 7.74
N THR A 299 19.86 5.46 8.15
CA THR A 299 21.16 5.51 7.48
C THR A 299 21.22 4.77 6.13
N LYS A 300 20.27 3.87 5.85
CA LYS A 300 20.22 3.06 4.61
C LYS A 300 19.00 3.35 3.73
N GLY A 301 17.94 3.90 4.29
CA GLY A 301 16.70 4.18 3.57
C GLY A 301 15.73 5.04 4.36
N SER A 302 14.55 5.24 3.79
CA SER A 302 13.44 5.87 4.49
C SER A 302 12.10 5.34 4.00
N PHE A 303 11.13 5.30 4.90
CA PHE A 303 9.76 4.88 4.61
C PHE A 303 8.79 5.62 5.55
N VAL A 304 7.50 5.40 5.35
CA VAL A 304 6.45 5.97 6.20
C VAL A 304 5.77 4.85 6.96
N VAL A 305 5.47 5.08 8.25
CA VAL A 305 4.59 4.22 9.03
C VAL A 305 3.22 4.87 9.07
N ASN A 306 2.18 4.17 8.60
CA ASN A 306 0.80 4.50 8.94
C ASN A 306 0.53 4.01 10.36
N ALA A 307 0.34 4.94 11.30
CA ALA A 307 -0.08 4.64 12.65
C ALA A 307 -1.60 4.75 12.74
N GLY A 308 -2.29 3.65 12.40
CA GLY A 308 -3.74 3.57 12.37
C GLY A 308 -4.34 3.34 13.76
N ASP A 309 -5.45 4.03 14.04
CA ASP A 309 -6.27 3.80 15.22
C ASP A 309 -7.30 2.71 14.92
N ARG A 310 -7.20 1.57 15.62
CA ARG A 310 -8.30 0.61 15.73
C ARG A 310 -9.13 1.00 16.94
N TRP A 311 -10.30 1.60 16.71
CA TRP A 311 -11.28 1.92 17.75
C TRP A 311 -11.98 0.68 18.28
N SER A 312 -11.23 -0.34 18.72
CA SER A 312 -11.77 -1.65 19.10
C SER A 312 -12.70 -1.60 20.30
N ASP A 313 -12.50 -0.67 21.22
CA ASP A 313 -13.41 -0.42 22.33
C ASP A 313 -14.75 0.14 21.86
N PHE A 314 -14.77 1.03 20.87
CA PHE A 314 -16.00 1.69 20.39
C PHE A 314 -16.68 0.99 19.20
N ALA A 315 -15.89 0.29 18.38
CA ALA A 315 -16.33 -0.50 17.25
C ALA A 315 -16.34 -2.01 17.54
N GLY A 316 -15.74 -2.52 18.61
CA GLY A 316 -15.71 -3.97 18.87
C GLY A 316 -15.06 -4.78 17.74
N ASN A 317 -14.21 -4.16 16.92
CA ASN A 317 -13.71 -4.70 15.66
C ASN A 317 -12.36 -5.42 15.84
N GLY A 318 -12.26 -6.23 16.88
CA GLY A 318 -11.10 -7.07 17.17
C GLY A 318 -10.26 -6.60 18.35
N LEU A 319 -8.98 -6.97 18.32
CA LEU A 319 -8.02 -6.79 19.41
C LEU A 319 -7.01 -5.68 19.10
N GLY A 320 -6.53 -5.01 20.14
CA GLY A 320 -5.56 -3.92 20.02
C GLY A 320 -6.18 -2.57 19.65
N TYR A 321 -5.45 -1.50 19.95
CA TYR A 321 -5.82 -0.11 19.63
C TYR A 321 -4.99 0.50 18.51
N ASN A 322 -3.77 -0.01 18.34
CA ASN A 322 -2.77 0.58 17.47
C ASN A 322 -2.37 -0.48 16.46
N GLN A 323 -2.60 -0.22 15.18
CA GLN A 323 -2.09 -1.07 14.11
C GLN A 323 -1.18 -0.22 13.25
N TRP A 324 0.12 -0.52 13.30
CA TRP A 324 1.12 0.27 12.60
C TRP A 324 1.66 -0.52 11.41
N LEU A 325 1.61 0.08 10.23
CA LEU A 325 1.89 -0.59 8.96
C LEU A 325 2.88 0.22 8.13
N PRO A 326 3.83 -0.41 7.43
CA PRO A 326 4.75 0.29 6.55
C PRO A 326 4.04 0.69 5.25
N ILE A 327 4.38 1.90 4.78
CA ILE A 327 4.10 2.39 3.44
C ILE A 327 5.44 2.50 2.70
N SER A 328 5.56 1.79 1.58
CA SER A 328 6.67 1.92 0.63
C SER A 328 6.26 2.79 -0.56
N PHE A 329 7.22 3.08 -1.45
CA PHE A 329 6.97 3.82 -2.68
C PHE A 329 7.37 2.99 -3.89
N GLU A 330 6.42 2.22 -4.42
CA GLU A 330 6.62 1.38 -5.60
C GLU A 330 6.26 2.17 -6.86
N THR A 331 7.18 2.24 -7.83
CA THR A 331 7.00 3.05 -9.06
C THR A 331 6.62 4.53 -8.78
N GLY A 332 7.06 5.07 -7.62
CA GLY A 332 6.78 6.44 -7.19
C GLY A 332 5.40 6.65 -6.55
N LYS A 333 4.59 5.60 -6.35
CA LYS A 333 3.28 5.67 -5.68
C LYS A 333 3.35 5.04 -4.29
N PRO A 334 2.66 5.62 -3.29
CA PRO A 334 2.62 5.02 -1.97
C PRO A 334 1.82 3.71 -2.00
N VAL A 335 2.37 2.65 -1.39
CA VAL A 335 1.72 1.34 -1.25
C VAL A 335 1.69 0.97 0.23
N PHE A 336 0.49 0.71 0.75
CA PHE A 336 0.26 0.26 2.11
C PHE A 336 0.42 -1.25 2.21
N HIS A 337 1.24 -1.71 3.14
CA HIS A 337 1.44 -3.15 3.36
C HIS A 337 0.66 -3.59 4.60
N SER A 338 -0.46 -4.28 4.38
CA SER A 338 -1.26 -4.86 5.47
C SER A 338 -0.54 -6.08 6.06
N LEU A 339 0.06 -5.92 7.23
CA LEU A 339 0.93 -6.90 7.88
C LEU A 339 0.53 -7.04 9.35
N SER A 340 0.21 -8.27 9.76
CA SER A 340 -0.01 -8.60 11.18
C SER A 340 1.31 -8.68 11.95
N GLN A 341 2.43 -8.93 11.27
CA GLN A 341 3.76 -8.88 11.86
C GLN A 341 4.80 -8.38 10.86
N TRP A 342 5.65 -7.46 11.28
CA TRP A 342 6.75 -6.95 10.46
C TRP A 342 7.91 -6.47 11.32
N ASN A 343 9.10 -6.42 10.72
CA ASN A 343 10.31 -5.96 11.40
C ASN A 343 10.65 -4.55 10.94
N ILE A 344 11.00 -3.68 11.88
CA ILE A 344 11.44 -2.31 11.67
C ILE A 344 12.87 -2.14 12.18
N ASN A 345 13.70 -1.45 11.40
CA ASN A 345 14.95 -0.89 11.86
C ASN A 345 14.90 0.63 11.70
N ALA A 346 14.45 1.34 12.75
CA ALA A 346 14.28 2.79 12.69
C ALA A 346 15.59 3.54 12.43
N LYS A 347 16.73 3.02 12.94
CA LYS A 347 18.05 3.61 12.74
C LYS A 347 18.51 3.49 11.29
N GLU A 348 18.27 2.36 10.66
CA GLU A 348 18.63 2.13 9.25
C GLU A 348 17.57 2.63 8.28
N GLY A 349 16.33 2.85 8.73
CA GLY A 349 15.23 3.30 7.90
C GLY A 349 14.76 2.20 6.94
N THR A 350 14.77 0.96 7.43
CA THR A 350 14.41 -0.24 6.66
C THR A 350 13.34 -1.04 7.40
N TRP A 351 12.63 -1.88 6.67
CA TRP A 351 11.66 -2.81 7.22
C TRP A 351 11.70 -4.14 6.48
N SER A 352 10.99 -5.14 6.98
CA SER A 352 10.74 -6.42 6.29
C SER A 352 9.49 -7.09 6.84
N VAL A 353 8.91 -8.02 6.08
CA VAL A 353 7.82 -8.86 6.58
C VAL A 353 8.33 -9.76 7.71
N GLY A 354 7.55 -9.88 8.79
CA GLY A 354 7.89 -10.70 9.94
C GLY A 354 7.60 -12.18 9.68
N ASP A 355 8.36 -13.07 10.32
CA ASP A 355 8.19 -14.52 10.16
C ASP A 355 6.79 -15.00 10.61
N GLY A 356 6.18 -14.30 11.58
CA GLY A 356 4.84 -14.58 12.08
C GLY A 356 3.71 -13.86 11.32
N ASN A 357 3.98 -13.25 10.16
CA ASN A 357 2.94 -12.55 9.42
C ASN A 357 1.87 -13.53 8.93
N ASN A 358 0.62 -13.26 9.30
CA ASN A 358 -0.57 -13.79 8.67
C ASN A 358 -0.81 -13.06 7.33
N TYR A 359 -0.68 -13.79 6.23
CA TYR A 359 -0.91 -13.28 4.88
C TYR A 359 -2.40 -13.23 4.49
N CYS A 360 -3.27 -13.83 5.29
CA CYS A 360 -4.71 -13.72 5.09
C CYS A 360 -5.17 -12.30 5.40
N LEU A 361 -5.87 -11.65 4.46
CA LEU A 361 -6.45 -10.33 4.68
C LEU A 361 -7.89 -10.47 5.18
N ASN A 362 -8.30 -9.58 6.07
CA ASN A 362 -9.59 -9.63 6.77
C ASN A 362 -9.88 -11.03 7.41
N PRO A 363 -8.96 -11.59 8.23
CA PRO A 363 -9.05 -12.96 8.73
C PRO A 363 -10.16 -13.20 9.76
N THR A 364 -10.68 -12.12 10.35
CA THR A 364 -11.75 -12.11 11.36
C THR A 364 -13.00 -11.37 10.88
N PHE A 365 -13.05 -10.97 9.60
CA PHE A 365 -14.22 -10.32 8.97
C PHE A 365 -14.61 -8.95 9.58
N GLU A 366 -13.70 -8.33 10.33
CA GLU A 366 -13.94 -7.06 11.01
C GLU A 366 -13.99 -5.86 10.06
N ALA A 367 -13.38 -5.98 8.87
CA ALA A 367 -13.47 -4.97 7.83
C ALA A 367 -14.89 -4.82 7.25
N ASP A 368 -15.81 -5.76 7.48
CA ASP A 368 -17.15 -5.71 6.88
C ASP A 368 -18.09 -4.72 7.58
N ARG A 369 -17.82 -4.46 8.88
CA ARG A 369 -18.40 -3.41 9.75
C ARG A 369 -19.88 -3.60 10.12
N VAL A 370 -20.68 -3.99 9.14
CA VAL A 370 -22.11 -4.28 9.17
C VAL A 370 -22.37 -5.64 8.54
N SER A 371 -23.60 -6.13 8.58
CA SER A 371 -23.94 -7.37 7.86
C SER A 371 -23.79 -7.16 6.35
N GLN A 372 -23.21 -8.14 5.66
CA GLN A 372 -22.86 -8.06 4.25
C GLN A 372 -23.14 -9.37 3.52
N THR A 373 -23.56 -9.26 2.26
CA THR A 373 -23.69 -10.38 1.32
C THR A 373 -22.41 -10.66 0.52
N SER A 374 -21.41 -9.77 0.63
CA SER A 374 -20.07 -9.89 0.07
C SER A 374 -19.05 -9.36 1.08
N LEU A 375 -17.98 -10.10 1.34
CA LEU A 375 -17.00 -9.73 2.37
C LEU A 375 -15.77 -9.05 1.75
N THR A 376 -15.30 -7.98 2.38
CA THR A 376 -14.11 -7.23 1.99
C THR A 376 -12.90 -8.17 1.92
N GLY A 377 -12.19 -8.13 0.79
CA GLY A 377 -11.03 -8.99 0.55
C GLY A 377 -11.35 -10.45 0.17
N TRP A 378 -12.62 -10.87 0.15
CA TRP A 378 -13.02 -12.25 -0.11
C TRP A 378 -14.00 -12.36 -1.27
N LYS A 379 -13.77 -13.33 -2.17
CA LYS A 379 -14.61 -13.58 -3.34
C LYS A 379 -15.53 -14.77 -3.11
N LEU A 380 -16.83 -14.52 -3.11
CA LEU A 380 -17.84 -15.58 -3.15
C LEU A 380 -18.05 -16.04 -4.60
N ALA A 381 -18.05 -17.35 -4.84
CA ALA A 381 -18.17 -17.93 -6.19
C ALA A 381 -19.54 -17.69 -6.84
N LYS A 382 -20.57 -17.47 -6.02
CA LYS A 382 -21.93 -17.12 -6.45
C LYS A 382 -22.41 -15.99 -5.56
N ALA A 383 -23.11 -14.99 -6.09
CA ALA A 383 -23.68 -13.94 -5.26
C ALA A 383 -24.62 -14.55 -4.20
N SER A 384 -24.54 -14.03 -2.97
CA SER A 384 -25.47 -14.39 -1.89
C SER A 384 -26.59 -13.36 -1.82
N SER A 385 -27.82 -13.81 -1.57
CA SER A 385 -28.94 -12.94 -1.19
C SER A 385 -29.10 -12.80 0.33
N ALA A 386 -28.34 -13.57 1.10
CA ALA A 386 -28.31 -13.54 2.56
C ALA A 386 -26.95 -13.07 3.06
N ASP A 387 -26.93 -12.42 4.22
CA ASP A 387 -25.69 -12.01 4.86
C ASP A 387 -24.82 -13.24 5.19
N ILE A 388 -23.53 -13.13 4.90
CA ILE A 388 -22.56 -14.20 5.07
C ILE A 388 -21.56 -13.92 6.18
N ASN A 389 -21.63 -12.76 6.83
CA ASN A 389 -21.00 -12.52 8.13
C ASN A 389 -22.06 -12.51 9.24
N SER A 390 -21.67 -12.90 10.45
CA SER A 390 -22.60 -13.08 11.57
C SER A 390 -22.02 -12.62 12.90
N THR A 391 -22.81 -11.84 13.63
CA THR A 391 -22.48 -11.45 15.01
C THR A 391 -22.77 -12.55 16.04
N SER A 392 -23.54 -13.57 15.69
CA SER A 392 -23.85 -14.70 16.58
C SER A 392 -22.93 -15.90 16.36
N LYS A 393 -22.27 -15.95 15.20
CA LYS A 393 -21.35 -17.01 14.78
C LYS A 393 -19.95 -16.44 14.60
N LYS A 394 -19.45 -15.87 15.69
CA LYS A 394 -18.10 -15.29 15.82
C LYS A 394 -17.35 -15.93 16.98
N ARG A 395 -16.02 -15.85 16.91
CA ARG A 395 -15.09 -16.28 17.96
C ARG A 395 -14.38 -15.09 18.57
N THR A 396 -13.81 -14.21 17.75
CA THR A 396 -13.22 -12.95 18.18
C THR A 396 -13.98 -11.76 17.59
N GLY A 397 -13.74 -10.56 18.12
CA GLY A 397 -14.35 -9.33 17.59
C GLY A 397 -15.88 -9.34 17.52
N ARG A 398 -16.41 -8.78 16.42
CA ARG A 398 -17.83 -8.59 16.12
C ARG A 398 -18.34 -9.55 15.06
N TRP A 399 -17.51 -10.09 14.18
CA TRP A 399 -17.96 -10.85 13.00
C TRP A 399 -17.31 -12.23 12.91
N GLY A 400 -17.93 -13.08 12.11
CA GLY A 400 -17.44 -14.39 11.70
C GLY A 400 -18.16 -14.79 10.42
N LEU A 401 -17.52 -15.56 9.56
CA LEU A 401 -18.13 -16.05 8.32
C LEU A 401 -19.17 -17.12 8.65
N TYR A 402 -20.32 -17.08 7.98
CA TYR A 402 -21.41 -18.03 8.11
C TYR A 402 -21.89 -18.44 6.71
N LEU A 403 -21.76 -19.73 6.39
CA LEU A 403 -22.14 -20.27 5.09
C LEU A 403 -23.12 -21.42 5.25
N THR A 404 -24.13 -21.44 4.38
CA THR A 404 -25.14 -22.50 4.21
C THR A 404 -25.22 -22.93 2.74
N GLY A 405 -25.95 -24.00 2.44
CA GLY A 405 -26.22 -24.36 1.05
C GLY A 405 -24.97 -24.85 0.30
N SER A 406 -24.89 -24.54 -0.99
CA SER A 406 -23.75 -24.87 -1.85
C SER A 406 -22.97 -23.59 -2.21
N ASN A 407 -21.96 -23.26 -1.42
CA ASN A 407 -21.19 -22.01 -1.53
C ASN A 407 -19.68 -22.26 -1.48
N THR A 408 -18.93 -21.36 -2.10
CA THR A 408 -17.46 -21.33 -2.01
C THR A 408 -17.01 -19.88 -1.91
N ILE A 409 -16.21 -19.57 -0.89
CA ILE A 409 -15.59 -18.26 -0.70
C ILE A 409 -14.07 -18.43 -0.68
N SER A 410 -13.35 -17.52 -1.33
CA SER A 410 -11.90 -17.63 -1.46
C SER A 410 -11.20 -16.28 -1.57
N GLN A 411 -9.93 -16.25 -1.19
CA GLN A 411 -9.02 -15.13 -1.37
C GLN A 411 -7.77 -15.63 -2.11
N THR A 412 -7.33 -14.86 -3.10
CA THR A 412 -6.11 -15.14 -3.86
C THR A 412 -5.06 -14.12 -3.46
N LEU A 413 -3.91 -14.61 -2.99
CA LEU A 413 -2.87 -13.82 -2.34
C LEU A 413 -1.54 -13.96 -3.09
N THR A 414 -0.85 -12.84 -3.25
CA THR A 414 0.57 -12.82 -3.63
C THR A 414 1.39 -13.00 -2.37
N VAL A 415 2.19 -14.07 -2.32
CA VAL A 415 2.98 -14.42 -1.13
C VAL A 415 4.37 -14.89 -1.55
N PRO A 416 5.42 -14.70 -0.72
CA PRO A 416 6.74 -15.23 -1.03
C PRO A 416 6.73 -16.75 -1.23
N ASN A 417 7.58 -17.27 -2.11
CA ASN A 417 7.78 -18.72 -2.20
C ASN A 417 8.25 -19.30 -0.85
N GLY A 418 7.81 -20.50 -0.54
CA GLY A 418 8.14 -21.21 0.70
C GLY A 418 7.00 -22.07 1.22
N LYS A 419 7.19 -22.64 2.42
CA LYS A 419 6.20 -23.51 3.05
C LYS A 419 5.23 -22.72 3.92
N TYR A 420 3.96 -23.12 3.90
CA TYR A 420 2.87 -22.43 4.58
C TYR A 420 1.97 -23.39 5.35
N LYS A 421 1.50 -22.91 6.50
CA LYS A 421 0.42 -23.50 7.27
C LYS A 421 -0.82 -22.63 7.14
N LEU A 422 -1.93 -23.23 6.71
CA LEU A 422 -3.25 -22.60 6.68
C LEU A 422 -4.14 -23.21 7.77
N THR A 423 -4.65 -22.36 8.67
CA THR A 423 -5.60 -22.75 9.72
C THR A 423 -6.80 -21.82 9.78
N ALA A 424 -7.89 -22.29 10.39
CA ALA A 424 -9.03 -21.47 10.76
C ALA A 424 -9.77 -22.11 11.94
N TYR A 425 -10.48 -21.32 12.73
CA TYR A 425 -11.43 -21.85 13.70
C TYR A 425 -12.79 -22.09 13.05
N VAL A 426 -13.38 -23.25 13.36
CA VAL A 426 -14.62 -23.71 12.73
C VAL A 426 -15.64 -24.19 13.76
N GLN A 427 -16.91 -23.82 13.54
CA GLN A 427 -18.08 -24.54 14.03
C GLN A 427 -18.84 -25.12 12.83
N SER A 428 -19.51 -26.24 13.02
CA SER A 428 -20.33 -26.85 11.97
C SER A 428 -21.58 -27.47 12.55
N ARG A 429 -22.68 -27.37 11.80
CA ARG A 429 -23.93 -28.09 12.10
C ARG A 429 -23.78 -29.61 11.95
N GLY A 430 -22.90 -30.09 11.07
CA GLY A 430 -22.90 -31.46 10.59
C GLY A 430 -23.99 -31.75 9.56
N GLY A 431 -23.83 -32.86 8.82
CA GLY A 431 -24.81 -33.34 7.85
C GLY A 431 -24.71 -32.70 6.45
N GLN A 432 -23.69 -31.89 6.18
CA GLN A 432 -23.34 -31.46 4.83
C GLN A 432 -22.88 -32.65 3.99
N LYS A 433 -23.07 -32.60 2.67
CA LYS A 433 -22.44 -33.56 1.73
C LYS A 433 -20.93 -33.37 1.73
N THR A 434 -20.48 -32.12 1.69
CA THR A 434 -19.08 -31.75 1.87
C THR A 434 -18.97 -30.42 2.59
N ALA A 435 -17.93 -30.27 3.41
CA ALA A 435 -17.46 -28.96 3.84
C ALA A 435 -15.94 -29.02 4.02
N LYS A 436 -15.19 -28.10 3.40
CA LYS A 436 -13.72 -28.10 3.47
C LYS A 436 -13.13 -26.70 3.60
N ILE A 437 -12.00 -26.64 4.30
CA ILE A 437 -10.98 -25.60 4.13
C ILE A 437 -9.99 -26.06 3.06
N PHE A 438 -9.52 -25.18 2.18
CA PHE A 438 -8.61 -25.54 1.10
C PHE A 438 -7.56 -24.45 0.81
N ALA A 439 -6.44 -24.89 0.22
CA ALA A 439 -5.49 -24.06 -0.50
C ALA A 439 -5.25 -24.65 -1.90
N LYS A 440 -5.09 -23.80 -2.92
CA LYS A 440 -4.82 -24.19 -4.32
C LYS A 440 -4.06 -23.10 -5.08
N ASP A 441 -3.79 -23.33 -6.36
CA ASP A 441 -3.12 -22.38 -7.27
C ASP A 441 -1.68 -21.99 -6.87
N PHE A 442 -1.04 -22.78 -5.99
CA PHE A 442 0.29 -22.51 -5.43
C PHE A 442 1.45 -23.24 -6.15
N GLY A 443 1.19 -23.75 -7.36
CA GLY A 443 2.15 -24.51 -8.16
C GLY A 443 2.14 -26.03 -7.88
N ALA A 444 1.16 -26.54 -7.14
CA ALA A 444 0.87 -27.97 -7.00
C ALA A 444 -0.64 -28.23 -6.88
N SER A 445 -1.03 -29.49 -6.68
CA SER A 445 -2.42 -29.90 -6.48
C SER A 445 -3.01 -29.30 -5.20
N GLU A 446 -4.33 -29.05 -5.21
CA GLU A 446 -5.07 -28.56 -4.04
C GLU A 446 -4.80 -29.43 -2.79
N VAL A 447 -4.57 -28.77 -1.66
CA VAL A 447 -4.62 -29.40 -0.34
C VAL A 447 -5.88 -28.92 0.39
N ASN A 448 -6.53 -29.82 1.11
CA ASN A 448 -7.75 -29.50 1.84
C ASN A 448 -7.88 -30.33 3.13
N ALA A 449 -8.81 -29.94 3.98
CA ALA A 449 -9.21 -30.69 5.16
C ALA A 449 -10.73 -30.62 5.37
N ASP A 450 -11.31 -31.72 5.85
CA ASP A 450 -12.73 -31.79 6.18
C ASP A 450 -13.07 -30.97 7.43
N ILE A 451 -14.14 -30.19 7.29
CA ILE A 451 -14.71 -29.36 8.34
C ILE A 451 -16.22 -29.60 8.50
N SER A 452 -16.73 -30.72 7.97
CA SER A 452 -18.17 -31.03 8.03
C SER A 452 -18.59 -31.54 9.41
N ALA A 453 -17.71 -32.18 10.17
CA ALA A 453 -18.03 -32.76 11.48
C ALA A 453 -18.75 -31.78 12.44
N ALA A 454 -19.90 -32.21 12.98
CA ALA A 454 -20.73 -31.40 13.88
C ALA A 454 -19.93 -30.93 15.12
N SER A 455 -19.97 -29.63 15.40
CA SER A 455 -19.35 -29.04 16.58
C SER A 455 -19.97 -27.68 16.89
N SER A 456 -20.55 -27.55 18.08
CA SER A 456 -20.97 -26.27 18.65
C SER A 456 -19.81 -25.50 19.31
N ASN A 457 -18.68 -26.16 19.58
CA ASN A 457 -17.46 -25.50 20.06
C ASN A 457 -16.59 -25.10 18.88
N TRP A 458 -15.96 -23.93 18.96
CA TRP A 458 -14.94 -23.50 18.00
C TRP A 458 -13.74 -24.45 18.06
N LYS A 459 -13.41 -25.08 16.94
CA LYS A 459 -12.25 -25.96 16.82
C LYS A 459 -11.32 -25.48 15.72
N GLN A 460 -10.02 -25.39 16.02
CA GLN A 460 -9.05 -25.08 14.98
C GLN A 460 -8.94 -26.26 14.01
N LYS A 461 -8.90 -25.94 12.72
CA LYS A 461 -8.71 -26.86 11.62
C LYS A 461 -7.53 -26.39 10.78
N SER A 462 -6.78 -27.34 10.24
CA SER A 462 -5.59 -27.08 9.42
C SER A 462 -5.65 -27.96 8.18
N VAL A 463 -5.24 -27.42 7.05
CA VAL A 463 -4.82 -28.26 5.90
C VAL A 463 -3.44 -28.83 6.18
N ALA A 464 -3.03 -29.85 5.40
CA ALA A 464 -1.64 -30.28 5.38
C ALA A 464 -0.74 -29.12 4.92
N GLU A 465 0.48 -29.02 5.47
CA GLU A 465 1.45 -28.02 5.05
C GLU A 465 1.72 -28.14 3.55
N PHE A 466 1.84 -27.00 2.87
CA PHE A 466 2.06 -26.94 1.42
C PHE A 466 3.13 -25.91 1.07
N GLU A 467 3.74 -26.07 -0.09
CA GLU A 467 4.83 -25.21 -0.58
C GLU A 467 4.35 -24.38 -1.76
N VAL A 468 4.41 -23.05 -1.62
CA VAL A 468 4.15 -22.09 -2.69
C VAL A 468 5.40 -21.96 -3.56
N LYS A 469 5.25 -22.21 -4.86
CA LYS A 469 6.35 -22.23 -5.84
C LYS A 469 6.29 -21.10 -6.88
N ASN A 470 5.15 -20.45 -7.00
CA ASN A 470 4.81 -19.49 -8.06
C ASN A 470 4.43 -18.10 -7.51
N GLY A 471 4.77 -17.80 -6.25
CA GLY A 471 4.52 -16.50 -5.61
C GLY A 471 3.04 -16.24 -5.28
N LYS A 472 2.19 -17.26 -5.32
CA LYS A 472 0.73 -17.10 -5.25
C LYS A 472 0.06 -18.26 -4.53
N VAL A 473 -1.06 -18.00 -3.85
CA VAL A 473 -1.94 -19.04 -3.31
C VAL A 473 -3.39 -18.56 -3.29
N THR A 474 -4.33 -19.45 -3.60
CA THR A 474 -5.76 -19.24 -3.35
C THR A 474 -6.18 -20.07 -2.15
N ILE A 475 -6.62 -19.42 -1.07
CA ILE A 475 -7.18 -20.07 0.13
C ILE A 475 -8.69 -19.90 0.16
N GLY A 476 -9.41 -20.80 0.85
CA GLY A 476 -10.84 -20.62 1.01
C GLY A 476 -11.58 -21.75 1.71
N PHE A 477 -12.91 -21.61 1.67
CA PHE A 477 -13.86 -22.53 2.28
C PHE A 477 -14.94 -22.89 1.26
N SER A 478 -15.34 -24.15 1.22
CA SER A 478 -16.48 -24.59 0.43
C SER A 478 -17.41 -25.46 1.26
N ILE A 479 -18.70 -25.27 1.08
CA ILE A 479 -19.76 -26.07 1.65
C ILE A 479 -20.68 -26.55 0.53
N ASP A 480 -21.14 -27.80 0.65
CA ASP A 480 -22.28 -28.34 -0.09
C ASP A 480 -23.20 -29.06 0.89
N GLY A 481 -24.31 -28.42 1.23
CA GLY A 481 -25.31 -28.94 2.15
C GLY A 481 -26.69 -28.32 1.90
N GLU A 482 -27.69 -28.79 2.64
CA GLU A 482 -29.01 -28.15 2.64
C GLU A 482 -28.96 -26.80 3.38
N SER A 483 -30.02 -26.00 3.27
CA SER A 483 -30.07 -24.64 3.83
C SER A 483 -29.91 -24.59 5.35
N ASP A 484 -30.25 -25.65 6.08
CA ASP A 484 -30.10 -25.74 7.53
C ASP A 484 -28.73 -26.29 7.97
N LYS A 485 -27.89 -26.76 7.04
CA LYS A 485 -26.55 -27.28 7.31
C LYS A 485 -25.53 -26.16 7.08
N TRP A 486 -25.04 -25.59 8.17
CA TRP A 486 -24.13 -24.44 8.13
C TRP A 486 -22.72 -24.78 8.60
N ILE A 487 -21.75 -23.99 8.14
CA ILE A 487 -20.43 -23.83 8.76
C ILE A 487 -20.26 -22.38 9.19
N ALA A 488 -19.55 -22.18 10.29
CA ALA A 488 -19.08 -20.87 10.72
C ALA A 488 -17.56 -20.90 10.85
N ILE A 489 -16.90 -19.84 10.37
CA ILE A 489 -15.45 -19.74 10.27
C ILE A 489 -15.01 -18.41 10.89
N ASP A 490 -13.91 -18.43 11.62
CA ASP A 490 -13.28 -17.23 12.16
C ASP A 490 -11.77 -17.45 12.37
N ASP A 491 -11.02 -16.39 12.67
CA ASP A 491 -9.60 -16.40 13.01
C ASP A 491 -8.76 -17.23 12.00
N ILE A 492 -8.75 -16.80 10.73
CA ILE A 492 -8.03 -17.49 9.66
C ILE A 492 -6.55 -17.11 9.68
N GLU A 493 -5.66 -18.09 9.59
CA GLU A 493 -4.22 -17.88 9.57
C GLU A 493 -3.59 -18.54 8.34
N LEU A 494 -2.86 -17.77 7.54
CA LEU A 494 -1.94 -18.27 6.52
C LEU A 494 -0.53 -17.76 6.86
N VAL A 495 0.28 -18.62 7.49
CA VAL A 495 1.60 -18.24 8.01
C VAL A 495 2.69 -19.05 7.32
N LYS A 496 3.78 -18.38 6.93
CA LYS A 496 4.96 -19.03 6.36
C LYS A 496 5.72 -19.78 7.45
N THR A 497 6.01 -21.06 7.26
CA THR A 497 6.69 -21.90 8.27
C THR A 497 8.19 -21.99 8.06
N SER A 498 8.66 -21.81 6.83
CA SER A 498 10.08 -21.62 6.55
C SER A 498 10.50 -20.22 6.96
N LYS A 499 11.44 -20.10 7.91
CA LYS A 499 12.01 -18.80 8.32
C LYS A 499 12.46 -18.02 7.10
N SER A 500 12.09 -16.76 7.04
CA SER A 500 12.62 -15.86 6.02
C SER A 500 14.10 -15.59 6.32
N VAL A 501 14.94 -15.64 5.29
CA VAL A 501 16.17 -14.85 5.35
C VAL A 501 15.68 -13.43 5.19
N ALA A 502 15.77 -12.63 6.24
CA ALA A 502 15.34 -11.24 6.21
C ALA A 502 16.16 -10.52 5.13
N THR A 503 15.57 -10.36 3.95
CA THR A 503 16.03 -9.36 2.98
C THR A 503 15.29 -8.10 3.39
N PRO A 504 15.91 -7.17 4.14
CA PRO A 504 15.28 -5.90 4.42
C PRO A 504 14.88 -5.28 3.09
N THR A 505 13.65 -4.78 3.00
CA THR A 505 13.26 -3.86 1.94
C THR A 505 14.03 -2.57 2.23
N THR A 506 15.26 -2.53 1.72
CA THR A 506 15.97 -1.30 1.47
C THR A 506 15.34 -0.73 0.22
N ASP A 507 14.56 0.33 0.33
CA ASP A 507 14.51 1.30 -0.76
C ASP A 507 15.73 2.21 -0.54
N PRO A 508 16.88 1.99 -1.21
CA PRO A 508 17.93 2.98 -1.20
C PRO A 508 17.47 4.10 -2.13
N ILE A 509 17.11 5.26 -1.59
CA ILE A 509 16.83 6.43 -2.44
C ILE A 509 17.85 7.52 -2.14
N PRO A 510 18.75 7.82 -3.11
CA PRO A 510 19.47 9.08 -3.18
C PRO A 510 18.51 10.23 -3.51
N VAL A 511 18.68 11.36 -2.83
CA VAL A 511 17.95 12.59 -3.05
C VAL A 511 18.42 13.24 -4.36
N THR A 512 17.66 13.07 -5.45
CA THR A 512 17.73 13.90 -6.67
C THR A 512 16.37 13.93 -7.38
N PRO A 513 16.04 14.99 -8.15
CA PRO A 513 14.77 15.10 -8.88
C PRO A 513 14.51 13.82 -9.70
N VAL A 514 13.27 13.33 -9.76
CA VAL A 514 12.88 12.08 -10.43
C VAL A 514 13.41 12.04 -11.86
N GLU A 515 14.60 11.48 -12.00
CA GLU A 515 15.16 11.00 -13.25
C GLU A 515 14.53 9.61 -13.48
N PRO A 516 14.11 9.27 -14.71
CA PRO A 516 13.49 7.97 -14.99
C PRO A 516 14.41 6.80 -14.61
N PRO A 517 13.87 5.59 -14.36
CA PRO A 517 14.69 4.43 -14.00
C PRO A 517 15.79 4.23 -15.05
N LYS A 518 17.06 4.31 -14.62
CA LYS A 518 18.22 4.07 -15.49
C LYS A 518 18.23 2.64 -16.06
N ASP A 519 17.53 1.73 -15.39
CA ASP A 519 17.41 0.32 -15.76
C ASP A 519 15.95 -0.12 -15.86
N MET A 520 15.31 0.22 -16.97
CA MET A 520 14.14 -0.55 -17.41
C MET A 520 14.59 -1.90 -17.98
N ASP A 521 13.88 -2.97 -17.63
CA ASP A 521 14.08 -4.30 -18.20
C ASP A 521 13.30 -4.48 -19.51
N VAL A 522 13.89 -5.22 -20.45
CA VAL A 522 13.19 -5.59 -21.70
C VAL A 522 12.31 -6.81 -21.40
N VAL A 523 11.03 -6.76 -21.80
CA VAL A 523 10.06 -7.85 -21.66
C VAL A 523 10.61 -9.19 -22.19
N SER A 524 11.29 -9.17 -23.33
CA SER A 524 12.10 -10.28 -23.86
C SER A 524 13.04 -9.78 -24.96
N LYS A 525 14.21 -10.41 -25.11
CA LYS A 525 15.17 -10.12 -26.20
C LYS A 525 14.64 -10.53 -27.58
N ASP A 526 13.66 -11.42 -27.63
CA ASP A 526 13.03 -11.89 -28.86
C ASP A 526 11.69 -11.19 -29.13
N SER A 527 11.31 -10.20 -28.30
CA SER A 527 10.00 -9.56 -28.43
C SER A 527 9.94 -8.65 -29.66
N VAL A 528 8.88 -8.83 -30.44
CA VAL A 528 8.50 -7.91 -31.53
C VAL A 528 7.33 -6.99 -31.14
N VAL A 529 6.75 -7.19 -29.96
CA VAL A 529 5.65 -6.41 -29.39
C VAL A 529 6.02 -5.96 -27.98
N TYR A 530 5.79 -4.70 -27.68
CA TYR A 530 6.05 -4.08 -26.38
C TYR A 530 4.77 -3.38 -25.93
N GLU A 531 4.05 -4.03 -25.02
CA GLU A 531 2.79 -3.53 -24.47
C GLU A 531 3.05 -2.27 -23.63
N ALA A 532 2.27 -1.21 -23.85
CA ALA A 532 2.55 0.12 -23.29
C ALA A 532 2.45 0.11 -21.76
N GLU A 533 1.57 -0.69 -21.17
CA GLU A 533 1.37 -0.84 -19.73
C GLU A 533 2.55 -1.48 -19.00
N LYS A 534 3.51 -2.05 -19.75
CA LYS A 534 4.79 -2.54 -19.20
C LYS A 534 5.88 -1.47 -19.19
N GLY A 535 5.60 -0.29 -19.73
CA GLY A 535 6.50 0.85 -19.76
C GLY A 535 6.51 1.67 -18.46
N PHE A 536 7.46 2.59 -18.36
CA PHE A 536 7.47 3.60 -17.30
C PHE A 536 6.62 4.80 -17.74
N ILE A 537 5.62 5.14 -16.94
CA ILE A 537 4.65 6.19 -17.23
C ILE A 537 4.92 7.38 -16.32
N ALA A 538 5.21 8.53 -16.91
CA ALA A 538 5.29 9.80 -16.20
C ALA A 538 4.06 10.63 -16.55
N GLU A 539 3.30 11.02 -15.52
CA GLU A 539 2.02 11.76 -15.65
C GLU A 539 1.03 11.01 -16.56
N GLY A 540 0.49 9.93 -16.04
CA GLY A 540 -0.50 9.08 -16.71
C GLY A 540 -0.84 7.84 -15.88
N VAL A 541 -1.78 7.05 -16.38
CA VAL A 541 -2.27 5.82 -15.75
C VAL A 541 -2.44 4.70 -16.77
N THR A 542 -2.53 3.47 -16.29
CA THR A 542 -3.03 2.36 -17.11
C THR A 542 -4.53 2.20 -16.90
N GLU A 543 -5.27 1.87 -17.95
CA GLU A 543 -6.72 1.77 -17.92
C GLU A 543 -7.26 0.62 -18.76
N THR A 544 -8.50 0.24 -18.49
CA THR A 544 -9.25 -0.79 -19.24
C THR A 544 -10.65 -0.31 -19.64
N THR A 545 -10.91 1.01 -19.58
CA THR A 545 -12.25 1.58 -19.75
C THR A 545 -12.70 1.59 -21.22
N HIS A 546 -11.76 1.65 -22.16
CA HIS A 546 -12.02 1.53 -23.59
C HIS A 546 -11.59 0.17 -24.11
N ALA A 547 -12.53 -0.65 -24.61
CA ALA A 547 -12.21 -1.97 -25.16
C ALA A 547 -11.39 -1.89 -26.46
N GLY A 548 -10.73 -2.98 -26.84
CA GLY A 548 -10.03 -3.14 -28.13
C GLY A 548 -8.51 -3.05 -28.10
N PHE A 549 -7.91 -2.83 -26.92
CA PHE A 549 -6.47 -2.89 -26.66
C PHE A 549 -5.96 -4.34 -26.53
N SER A 550 -4.65 -4.53 -26.67
CA SER A 550 -3.93 -5.78 -26.35
C SER A 550 -3.36 -5.76 -24.93
N GLY A 551 -2.78 -6.87 -24.48
CA GLY A 551 -2.23 -6.94 -23.13
C GLY A 551 -3.30 -6.89 -22.02
N GLU A 552 -2.92 -6.31 -20.88
CA GLU A 552 -3.76 -6.21 -19.67
C GLU A 552 -4.51 -4.88 -19.57
N SER A 553 -3.98 -3.82 -20.20
CA SER A 553 -4.48 -2.44 -20.17
C SER A 553 -3.77 -1.59 -21.23
N TYR A 554 -4.26 -0.39 -21.53
CA TYR A 554 -3.51 0.61 -22.31
C TYR A 554 -3.01 1.75 -21.40
N VAL A 555 -2.11 2.59 -21.90
CA VAL A 555 -1.61 3.79 -21.21
C VAL A 555 -2.42 5.02 -21.62
N ASN A 556 -3.04 5.67 -20.64
CA ASN A 556 -3.66 6.99 -20.75
C ASN A 556 -2.69 8.02 -20.16
N LEU A 557 -2.05 8.83 -21.00
CA LEU A 557 -1.17 9.92 -20.53
C LEU A 557 -2.00 11.15 -20.16
N ASP A 558 -1.64 11.82 -19.07
CA ASP A 558 -2.31 13.04 -18.64
C ASP A 558 -2.23 14.11 -19.74
N ASN A 559 -3.26 14.94 -19.84
CA ASN A 559 -3.31 16.11 -20.73
C ASN A 559 -2.28 17.17 -20.29
N SER A 560 -1.02 16.96 -20.67
CA SER A 560 0.13 17.69 -20.15
C SER A 560 1.31 17.57 -21.12
N LYS A 561 2.09 18.65 -21.29
CA LYS A 561 3.38 18.60 -22.02
C LYS A 561 4.49 17.88 -21.24
N SER A 562 4.30 17.64 -19.95
CA SER A 562 5.25 16.88 -19.12
C SER A 562 4.95 15.38 -19.07
N SER A 563 3.82 14.92 -19.64
CA SER A 563 3.51 13.49 -19.71
C SER A 563 4.33 12.75 -20.77
N TYR A 564 4.81 11.57 -20.41
CA TYR A 564 5.55 10.70 -21.31
C TYR A 564 5.50 9.22 -20.91
N LEU A 565 5.66 8.36 -21.91
CA LEU A 565 5.80 6.91 -21.76
C LEU A 565 7.20 6.49 -22.20
N LYS A 566 7.94 5.78 -21.36
CA LYS A 566 9.21 5.10 -21.72
C LYS A 566 8.96 3.61 -21.89
N ILE A 567 9.52 3.01 -22.94
CA ILE A 567 9.48 1.57 -23.22
C ILE A 567 10.91 1.08 -23.46
N ALA A 568 11.31 -0.02 -22.82
CA ALA A 568 12.56 -0.71 -23.11
C ALA A 568 12.37 -1.70 -24.25
N VAL A 569 13.10 -1.49 -25.35
CA VAL A 569 13.11 -2.37 -26.52
C VAL A 569 14.46 -3.04 -26.67
N TRP A 570 14.48 -4.26 -27.21
CA TRP A 570 15.71 -4.93 -27.60
C TRP A 570 15.83 -4.97 -29.12
N ASN A 571 17.02 -4.67 -29.62
CA ASN A 571 17.34 -4.73 -31.03
C ASN A 571 18.58 -5.61 -31.25
N SER A 572 18.48 -6.64 -32.09
CA SER A 572 19.55 -7.63 -32.26
C SER A 572 20.84 -7.02 -32.82
N GLU A 573 20.73 -6.08 -33.74
CA GLU A 573 21.84 -5.44 -34.43
C GLU A 573 21.59 -3.94 -34.62
N ALA A 574 22.62 -3.12 -34.54
CA ALA A 574 22.46 -1.67 -34.71
C ALA A 574 21.94 -1.34 -36.12
N GLY A 575 21.02 -0.39 -36.23
CA GLY A 575 20.54 0.08 -37.52
C GLY A 575 19.17 0.75 -37.46
N LYS A 576 18.70 1.20 -38.62
CA LYS A 576 17.35 1.73 -38.78
C LYS A 576 16.33 0.59 -38.67
N ARG A 577 15.28 0.81 -37.90
CA ARG A 577 14.16 -0.12 -37.68
C ARG A 577 12.86 0.62 -37.90
N ASN A 578 11.90 -0.05 -38.54
CA ASN A 578 10.53 0.42 -38.63
C ASN A 578 9.76 -0.11 -37.42
N LEU A 579 9.08 0.80 -36.74
CA LEU A 579 8.21 0.51 -35.61
C LEU A 579 6.80 1.01 -35.95
N LYS A 580 5.81 0.46 -35.26
CA LYS A 580 4.45 0.99 -35.25
C LYS A 580 4.00 1.20 -33.81
N VAL A 581 3.34 2.31 -33.54
CA VAL A 581 2.64 2.58 -32.28
C VAL A 581 1.14 2.40 -32.51
N THR A 582 0.49 1.58 -31.69
CA THR A 582 -0.96 1.42 -31.69
C THR A 582 -1.56 2.34 -30.64
N TYR A 583 -2.55 3.14 -31.03
CA TYR A 583 -3.11 4.20 -30.22
C TYR A 583 -4.61 4.43 -30.52
N ALA A 584 -5.33 5.04 -29.59
CA ALA A 584 -6.70 5.51 -29.78
C ALA A 584 -6.79 7.00 -29.43
N ASN A 585 -7.33 7.80 -30.36
CA ASN A 585 -7.53 9.23 -30.23
C ASN A 585 -9.00 9.57 -30.54
N GLY A 586 -9.84 9.60 -29.50
CA GLY A 586 -11.25 10.02 -29.59
C GLY A 586 -11.45 11.54 -29.50
N GLY A 587 -10.36 12.32 -29.55
CA GLY A 587 -10.39 13.78 -29.53
C GLY A 587 -10.77 14.40 -30.88
N LYS A 588 -10.82 15.73 -30.93
CA LYS A 588 -11.16 16.49 -32.16
C LYS A 588 -9.96 16.79 -33.05
N ASN A 589 -8.75 16.72 -32.51
CA ASN A 589 -7.51 17.10 -33.17
C ASN A 589 -6.46 15.98 -33.04
N ALA A 590 -5.48 15.97 -33.93
CA ALA A 590 -4.30 15.14 -33.76
C ALA A 590 -3.56 15.53 -32.46
N ARG A 591 -2.99 14.53 -31.77
CA ARG A 591 -2.23 14.73 -30.53
C ARG A 591 -0.78 14.31 -30.77
N PRO A 592 0.11 15.27 -31.09
CA PRO A 592 1.48 14.95 -31.49
C PRO A 592 2.36 14.59 -30.29
N ILE A 593 3.30 13.68 -30.53
CA ILE A 593 4.32 13.26 -29.56
C ILE A 593 5.72 13.40 -30.15
N SER A 594 6.73 13.65 -29.31
CA SER A 594 8.13 13.46 -29.69
C SER A 594 8.59 12.04 -29.34
N VAL A 595 9.51 11.50 -30.14
CA VAL A 595 10.09 10.17 -29.92
C VAL A 595 11.61 10.26 -29.77
N SER A 596 12.12 9.81 -28.63
CA SER A 596 13.56 9.75 -28.35
C SER A 596 14.04 8.32 -28.13
N VAL A 597 15.31 8.07 -28.46
CA VAL A 597 16.01 6.81 -28.21
C VAL A 597 17.19 7.11 -27.30
N ASN A 598 17.24 6.50 -26.11
CA ASN A 598 18.26 6.75 -25.10
C ASN A 598 18.44 8.26 -24.85
N ASP A 599 17.31 8.94 -24.66
CA ASP A 599 17.17 10.39 -24.43
C ASP A 599 17.60 11.30 -25.59
N THR A 600 18.00 10.74 -26.74
CA THR A 600 18.24 11.50 -27.97
C THR A 600 16.97 11.54 -28.81
N VAL A 601 16.38 12.74 -28.99
CA VAL A 601 15.19 12.94 -29.85
C VAL A 601 15.56 12.59 -31.29
N GLN A 602 14.82 11.65 -31.89
CA GLN A 602 14.96 11.29 -33.30
C GLN A 602 13.75 11.72 -34.13
N ILE A 603 12.60 11.90 -33.49
CA ILE A 603 11.39 12.44 -34.12
C ILE A 603 10.88 13.59 -33.25
N GLU A 604 10.93 14.80 -33.78
CA GLU A 604 10.51 16.01 -33.06
C GLU A 604 9.00 16.12 -32.91
N SER A 605 8.24 15.65 -33.92
CA SER A 605 6.78 15.56 -33.90
C SER A 605 6.30 14.36 -34.72
N LEU A 606 5.59 13.45 -34.07
CA LEU A 606 4.84 12.36 -34.68
C LEU A 606 3.36 12.60 -34.40
N ASP A 607 2.62 12.97 -35.44
CA ASP A 607 1.20 13.27 -35.33
C ASP A 607 0.39 11.97 -35.22
N LEU A 608 -0.28 11.80 -34.07
CA LEU A 608 -1.24 10.73 -33.83
C LEU A 608 -2.66 11.24 -34.10
N ASP A 609 -3.09 11.03 -35.34
CA ASP A 609 -4.35 11.50 -35.93
C ASP A 609 -5.60 10.97 -35.19
N VAL A 610 -6.72 11.68 -35.28
CA VAL A 610 -8.01 11.24 -34.71
C VAL A 610 -8.38 9.86 -35.24
N THR A 611 -8.66 8.92 -34.33
CA THR A 611 -8.96 7.54 -34.70
C THR A 611 -10.45 7.30 -34.92
N GLY A 612 -11.31 8.09 -34.29
CA GLY A 612 -12.75 7.92 -34.26
C GLY A 612 -13.23 8.05 -32.82
N GLU A 613 -13.66 6.95 -32.23
CA GLU A 613 -13.93 6.82 -30.80
C GLU A 613 -12.68 6.39 -30.02
N TRP A 614 -12.71 6.51 -28.68
CA TRP A 614 -11.62 6.01 -27.82
C TRP A 614 -11.48 4.48 -27.82
N THR A 615 -12.44 3.76 -28.41
CA THR A 615 -12.37 2.31 -28.67
C THR A 615 -11.83 1.97 -30.06
N ASP A 616 -11.58 2.96 -30.92
CA ASP A 616 -11.08 2.75 -32.27
C ASP A 616 -9.54 2.84 -32.27
N TRP A 617 -8.89 1.69 -32.21
CA TRP A 617 -7.42 1.58 -32.18
C TRP A 617 -6.84 1.58 -33.59
N LYS A 618 -5.93 2.51 -33.89
CA LYS A 618 -5.18 2.58 -35.15
C LYS A 618 -3.68 2.48 -34.88
N SER A 619 -2.90 2.19 -35.92
CA SER A 619 -1.43 2.14 -35.82
C SER A 619 -0.79 3.19 -36.72
N LYS A 620 0.26 3.83 -36.22
CA LYS A 620 1.12 4.75 -36.98
C LYS A 620 2.52 4.17 -37.07
N GLU A 621 3.02 4.02 -38.30
CA GLU A 621 4.41 3.57 -38.53
C GLU A 621 5.38 4.74 -38.51
N PHE A 622 6.58 4.50 -37.98
CA PHE A 622 7.70 5.43 -37.95
C PHE A 622 9.02 4.66 -37.92
N SER A 623 10.14 5.33 -38.20
CA SER A 623 11.46 4.68 -38.14
C SER A 623 12.31 5.29 -37.04
N LEU A 624 13.04 4.45 -36.32
CA LEU A 624 14.08 4.84 -35.37
C LEU A 624 15.41 4.20 -35.75
N THR A 625 16.51 4.88 -35.48
CA THR A 625 17.86 4.29 -35.50
C THR A 625 18.16 3.77 -34.11
N LEU A 626 18.25 2.45 -33.95
CA LEU A 626 18.48 1.80 -32.67
C LEU A 626 19.90 1.20 -32.64
N PRO A 627 20.66 1.33 -31.53
CA PRO A 627 21.87 0.53 -31.32
C PRO A 627 21.55 -0.96 -31.18
N ALA A 628 22.57 -1.82 -31.23
CA ALA A 628 22.44 -3.22 -30.84
C ALA A 628 22.25 -3.32 -29.32
N GLY A 629 21.39 -4.23 -28.88
CA GLY A 629 21.03 -4.44 -27.48
C GLY A 629 19.83 -3.61 -27.03
N LYS A 630 19.80 -3.30 -25.73
CA LYS A 630 18.71 -2.57 -25.06
C LYS A 630 18.71 -1.09 -25.48
N SER A 631 17.54 -0.56 -25.79
CA SER A 631 17.30 0.87 -25.97
C SER A 631 16.04 1.29 -25.22
N ILE A 632 16.04 2.52 -24.70
CA ILE A 632 14.85 3.14 -24.11
C ILE A 632 14.23 4.07 -25.14
N VAL A 633 13.01 3.77 -25.55
CA VAL A 633 12.22 4.62 -26.44
C VAL A 633 11.25 5.43 -25.61
N THR A 634 11.32 6.76 -25.70
CA THR A 634 10.42 7.68 -24.97
C THR A 634 9.44 8.32 -25.93
N PHE A 635 8.15 8.27 -25.60
CA PHE A 635 7.04 8.93 -26.28
C PHE A 635 6.53 10.06 -25.39
N LYS A 636 6.84 11.31 -25.74
CA LYS A 636 6.51 12.48 -24.91
C LYS A 636 5.49 13.39 -25.58
N SER A 637 4.45 13.76 -24.83
CA SER A 637 3.41 14.70 -25.25
C SER A 637 3.98 16.05 -25.65
N LEU A 638 3.48 16.65 -26.74
CA LEU A 638 3.92 17.97 -27.22
C LEU A 638 2.91 19.09 -26.97
N THR A 639 1.69 18.75 -26.60
CA THR A 639 0.60 19.70 -26.38
C THR A 639 0.03 19.57 -24.97
N ASP A 640 -0.69 20.61 -24.53
CA ASP A 640 -1.41 20.59 -23.25
C ASP A 640 -2.60 19.64 -23.27
N GLU A 641 -2.94 19.09 -24.44
CA GLU A 641 -3.94 18.03 -24.60
C GLU A 641 -3.34 16.63 -24.36
N GLY A 642 -2.04 16.51 -24.08
CA GLY A 642 -1.37 15.22 -23.90
C GLY A 642 -1.32 14.37 -25.17
N ALA A 643 -0.81 13.15 -25.04
CA ALA A 643 -0.86 12.13 -26.09
C ALA A 643 -2.26 11.47 -26.15
N PRO A 644 -2.59 10.73 -27.22
CA PRO A 644 -3.69 9.76 -27.19
C PRO A 644 -3.39 8.57 -26.27
N ASN A 645 -4.39 7.72 -26.06
CA ASN A 645 -4.19 6.43 -25.40
C ASN A 645 -3.25 5.57 -26.23
N ILE A 646 -2.21 4.99 -25.61
CA ILE A 646 -1.21 4.15 -26.27
C ILE A 646 -1.39 2.71 -25.80
N ASP A 647 -1.63 1.80 -26.73
CA ASP A 647 -1.81 0.37 -26.47
C ASP A 647 -0.45 -0.35 -26.47
N LYS A 648 0.33 -0.21 -27.53
CA LYS A 648 1.61 -0.92 -27.69
C LYS A 648 2.51 -0.30 -28.74
N VAL A 649 3.76 -0.77 -28.75
CA VAL A 649 4.75 -0.49 -29.78
C VAL A 649 5.29 -1.80 -30.33
N GLU A 650 5.41 -1.92 -31.64
CA GLU A 650 5.83 -3.17 -32.30
C GLU A 650 6.89 -2.90 -33.37
N PHE A 651 7.79 -3.86 -33.58
CA PHE A 651 8.65 -3.86 -34.77
C PHE A 651 7.82 -4.27 -35.99
N VAL A 652 7.94 -3.50 -37.08
CA VAL A 652 7.34 -3.86 -38.37
C VAL A 652 8.19 -4.95 -39.00
N LYS A 653 7.61 -6.12 -39.25
CA LYS A 653 8.29 -7.22 -39.94
C LYS A 653 8.57 -6.81 -41.39
N THR A 654 9.84 -6.78 -41.79
CA THR A 654 10.22 -6.80 -43.20
C THR A 654 9.98 -8.21 -43.73
N GLU A 655 9.25 -8.36 -44.83
CA GLU A 655 9.23 -9.63 -45.56
C GLU A 655 10.67 -9.92 -46.02
N GLU A 656 11.20 -11.10 -45.66
CA GLU A 656 12.48 -11.55 -46.18
C GLU A 656 12.35 -11.72 -47.70
N ASN A 657 12.99 -10.82 -48.45
CA ASN A 657 13.30 -11.08 -49.85
C ASN A 657 14.17 -12.34 -49.89
N LYS A 658 13.62 -13.43 -50.46
CA LYS A 658 14.41 -14.58 -50.91
C LYS A 658 15.39 -14.09 -51.96
N ASP A 659 16.61 -13.78 -51.56
CA ASP A 659 17.71 -13.66 -52.50
C ASP A 659 18.45 -15.00 -52.60
N SER A 660 18.57 -15.47 -53.84
CA SER A 660 19.00 -16.81 -54.20
C SER A 660 20.50 -16.81 -54.53
N SER A 661 21.38 -17.00 -53.55
CA SER A 661 22.80 -17.22 -53.90
C SER A 661 23.69 -17.97 -52.89
N ASP A 662 23.37 -18.10 -51.60
CA ASP A 662 24.34 -18.67 -50.65
C ASP A 662 24.10 -20.15 -50.25
N VAL A 663 23.77 -20.99 -51.23
CA VAL A 663 23.95 -22.44 -51.12
C VAL A 663 25.20 -22.83 -51.89
N LYS A 664 26.35 -22.87 -51.20
CA LYS A 664 27.49 -23.76 -51.50
C LYS A 664 28.63 -23.54 -50.50
N SER A 665 28.54 -24.14 -49.32
CA SER A 665 29.73 -24.72 -48.69
C SER A 665 29.35 -25.87 -47.75
N GLN A 666 29.44 -27.06 -48.34
CA GLN A 666 30.01 -28.26 -47.77
C GLN A 666 29.37 -28.86 -46.50
N GLU A 667 28.46 -29.79 -46.78
CA GLU A 667 28.39 -31.10 -46.16
C GLU A 667 29.76 -31.66 -45.73
N LYS A 668 29.94 -31.94 -44.44
CA LYS A 668 30.61 -33.18 -43.98
C LYS A 668 30.41 -33.42 -42.50
N THR A 669 30.09 -34.68 -42.19
CA THR A 669 30.09 -35.36 -40.89
C THR A 669 28.73 -35.48 -40.19
N ILE A 670 27.86 -36.32 -40.77
CA ILE A 670 26.81 -37.04 -40.02
C ILE A 670 27.42 -38.38 -39.57
N GLY A 671 27.48 -38.59 -38.26
CA GLY A 671 27.97 -39.82 -37.65
C GLY A 671 27.68 -39.88 -36.16
N ILE A 672 26.46 -40.29 -35.83
CA ILE A 672 26.01 -40.84 -34.54
C ILE A 672 25.73 -39.84 -33.42
N ALA A 673 24.42 -39.50 -33.31
CA ALA A 673 23.61 -39.31 -32.10
C ALA A 673 22.78 -38.01 -32.13
N GLN A 674 21.61 -38.06 -32.80
CA GLN A 674 20.44 -37.30 -32.32
C GLN A 674 19.14 -37.93 -32.83
N ARG A 675 18.37 -38.42 -31.86
CA ARG A 675 17.06 -39.02 -32.02
C ARG A 675 15.99 -37.92 -32.16
N ILE A 676 15.22 -38.05 -33.24
CA ILE A 676 13.77 -37.81 -33.36
C ILE A 676 13.29 -36.36 -33.63
N THR A 677 12.88 -36.11 -34.88
CA THR A 677 11.79 -35.22 -35.33
C THR A 677 11.45 -35.53 -36.81
N PRO A 678 10.30 -35.11 -37.38
CA PRO A 678 8.92 -35.51 -37.03
C PRO A 678 8.13 -35.98 -38.28
N HIS A 679 7.33 -37.05 -38.13
CA HIS A 679 6.37 -37.45 -39.16
C HIS A 679 5.15 -36.52 -39.15
N HIS A 680 4.75 -36.07 -40.35
CA HIS A 680 3.38 -35.71 -40.66
C HIS A 680 2.48 -36.95 -40.50
N ASP A 681 1.30 -36.72 -39.93
CA ASP A 681 0.08 -37.54 -39.84
C ASP A 681 -0.35 -37.80 -38.40
N VAL A 682 -1.38 -37.07 -37.95
CA VAL A 682 -2.20 -37.49 -36.81
C VAL A 682 -3.60 -37.79 -37.30
N ASN A 683 -3.86 -39.10 -37.41
CA ASN A 683 -5.18 -39.70 -37.46
C ASN A 683 -5.94 -39.42 -36.16
N MET A 684 -7.22 -39.07 -36.27
CA MET A 684 -8.13 -38.98 -35.13
C MET A 684 -8.63 -40.38 -34.72
N HIS A 685 -8.59 -40.70 -33.42
CA HIS A 685 -9.24 -41.89 -32.87
C HIS A 685 -10.77 -41.82 -33.04
N LYS A 686 -11.38 -42.95 -33.41
CA LYS A 686 -12.80 -43.11 -33.78
C LYS A 686 -13.83 -42.82 -32.67
N ASN A 687 -13.40 -42.47 -31.45
CA ASN A 687 -14.28 -42.28 -30.27
C ASN A 687 -14.04 -40.98 -29.47
N SER A 688 -13.34 -39.99 -30.02
CA SER A 688 -13.13 -38.70 -29.33
C SER A 688 -14.37 -37.81 -29.45
N ARG A 689 -15.00 -37.43 -28.32
CA ARG A 689 -16.25 -36.62 -28.30
C ARG A 689 -16.06 -35.11 -28.11
N TYR A 690 -14.84 -34.57 -27.99
CA TYR A 690 -14.64 -33.13 -27.75
C TYR A 690 -13.39 -32.55 -28.42
N PHE A 691 -13.51 -31.32 -28.92
CA PHE A 691 -12.44 -30.44 -29.39
C PHE A 691 -12.49 -29.11 -28.64
N TYR A 692 -11.34 -28.46 -28.42
CA TYR A 692 -11.22 -27.24 -27.61
C TYR A 692 -10.56 -26.10 -28.39
N VAL A 693 -11.04 -24.86 -28.19
CA VAL A 693 -10.45 -23.61 -28.71
C VAL A 693 -10.41 -22.58 -27.56
N ASN A 694 -9.28 -21.89 -27.35
CA ASN A 694 -9.05 -20.95 -26.24
C ASN A 694 -9.54 -21.47 -24.86
N GLY A 695 -9.31 -22.76 -24.59
CA GLY A 695 -9.66 -23.39 -23.31
C GLY A 695 -11.16 -23.70 -23.09
N ARG A 696 -12.01 -23.67 -24.12
CA ARG A 696 -13.45 -24.01 -24.03
C ARG A 696 -13.82 -25.19 -24.93
N SER A 697 -14.67 -26.11 -24.46
CA SER A 697 -15.17 -27.25 -25.27
C SER A 697 -16.22 -26.78 -26.27
N MET A 698 -16.08 -27.15 -27.54
CA MET A 698 -17.08 -26.85 -28.58
C MET A 698 -18.09 -28.01 -28.68
N ASN A 699 -19.36 -27.77 -28.35
CA ASN A 699 -20.45 -28.70 -28.63
C ASN A 699 -21.06 -28.39 -30.02
N THR A 700 -21.46 -29.43 -30.76
CA THR A 700 -21.58 -29.48 -32.24
C THR A 700 -22.73 -28.70 -32.90
N LEU A 701 -23.29 -27.65 -32.30
CA LEU A 701 -24.40 -26.90 -32.91
C LEU A 701 -24.29 -25.39 -32.70
N GLN A 702 -23.48 -24.72 -33.54
CA GLN A 702 -23.79 -23.47 -34.28
C GLN A 702 -22.52 -22.77 -34.81
N ARG A 703 -22.72 -21.81 -35.71
CA ARG A 703 -21.94 -21.52 -36.93
C ARG A 703 -20.57 -20.83 -36.75
N LYS A 704 -19.61 -21.37 -37.52
CA LYS A 704 -18.42 -20.80 -38.19
C LYS A 704 -17.74 -19.55 -37.60
N ALA A 705 -16.59 -19.76 -36.95
CA ALA A 705 -15.50 -18.79 -36.95
C ALA A 705 -14.54 -19.08 -38.12
N SER A 706 -14.21 -18.04 -38.88
CA SER A 706 -13.32 -18.07 -40.04
C SER A 706 -11.86 -18.00 -39.57
N ARG A 707 -11.19 -19.16 -39.59
CA ARG A 707 -9.74 -19.38 -39.40
C ARG A 707 -9.24 -19.47 -37.94
N ILE A 708 -8.56 -20.57 -37.66
CA ILE A 708 -7.78 -20.87 -36.46
C ILE A 708 -6.32 -21.06 -36.91
N ARG A 709 -5.34 -20.44 -36.24
CA ARG A 709 -3.93 -20.84 -36.31
C ARG A 709 -3.48 -21.30 -34.93
N VAL A 710 -2.89 -22.48 -34.90
CA VAL A 710 -2.25 -23.10 -33.75
C VAL A 710 -0.77 -22.76 -33.82
N TYR A 711 -0.16 -22.37 -32.70
CA TYR A 711 1.29 -22.32 -32.57
C TYR A 711 1.72 -23.35 -31.52
N SER A 712 2.68 -24.19 -31.86
CA SER A 712 3.41 -25.01 -30.90
C SER A 712 4.71 -24.29 -30.56
N LYS A 713 4.86 -24.00 -29.27
CA LYS A 713 5.96 -23.34 -28.55
C LYS A 713 6.72 -22.24 -29.28
#